data_AF-A0A6J4MAP4-F1
#
_entry.id   AF-A0A6J4MAP4-F1
#
_cell.length_a   1.000
_cell.length_b   1.000
_cell.length_c   1.000
_cell.angle_alpha   90.00
_cell.angle_beta   90.00
_cell.angle_gamma   90.00
#
_symmetry.space_group_name_H-M   'P 1'
#
loop_
_entity.id
_entity.type
_entity.pdbx_description
1 polymer ?
#
loop_
_entity_poly.entity_id
_entity_poly.type
_entity_poly.pdbx_seq_one_letter_code
_entity_poly.pdbx_strand_id
1 'polypeptide(L)'
;RPPAARAAGAPPVARVVPRVDTISGDVLVDNYAWLRDKRSPDVIRHLEAENAYADAMTRHTAPVRDSLYREILGRVKETDASPPYLDGGYWYYTRTEAGKAYPIFARRKGALTAPEEVILDQNRLAAGKKYHGLGGMDVSPDGRTLLYLEDTTAFRDYTLYVKDLASGRLVDSLPGVWNGTAWANDNRTFFYMTADSAKRGNAVWRHTVGAPRASDPNVFREDSLLYNVGVSRSRSGRYVLIATSSFTTSEWRIVPTDRPAGKPVTVAPRRAGVEYDVEHVDGAFLIRTNDRAPNFKVVRAPESDPSPANWRDWLPHRPDAYVEGVDGFKRFVVVQERTGGMRRVRVADAASGRAHQVALPEQAYGVFLGPNASYDTPSVRFTYSSLVTPSTVYDYDVSARRLAVAKRTEVPTYDPSRYEVRRLMIPARDKTPVPVSVLMRKGTALDGRSPLLLYAYGSYGATQEPTFRASVFSLVDRGFVYALAHIRGGQEMGRAWYDQGKMLNKRNTFFDFEDVAAGLVARRYTSADRLVANGGSAGGLLMGVVANERPELFRAIVADVPFVDVINTMRDASLPLTAQEWLQWGNPNVKAEYDYMKSYSPYENVRAQRYPWMLVTTSLNDSQVGFHEPAKWVARLRATKTDANPLLFKINMAGGHGGSSGRYDVMREQAFRYAFMLDAVGMAGSPASAVP
;
A
#
# COMPACT_ATOMS: atom_id res chain seq x y z
N ARG A 1 -27.85 24.22 -30.32
CA ARG A 1 -28.10 22.88 -30.92
C ARG A 1 -27.56 21.83 -29.95
N PRO A 2 -28.36 20.89 -29.45
CA PRO A 2 -27.82 19.78 -28.67
C PRO A 2 -26.94 18.93 -29.61
N PRO A 3 -25.81 18.38 -29.16
CA PRO A 3 -25.05 17.44 -29.97
C PRO A 3 -25.84 16.15 -30.10
N ALA A 4 -25.89 15.62 -31.32
CA ALA A 4 -26.50 14.36 -31.68
C ALA A 4 -26.02 13.24 -30.75
N ALA A 5 -26.95 12.38 -30.34
CA ALA A 5 -26.65 11.14 -29.64
C ALA A 5 -25.63 10.34 -30.47
N ARG A 6 -24.38 10.27 -29.99
CA ARG A 6 -23.36 9.39 -30.54
C ARG A 6 -23.86 7.96 -30.44
N ALA A 7 -23.77 7.21 -31.54
CA ALA A 7 -24.13 5.80 -31.61
C ALA A 7 -23.49 5.03 -30.44
N ALA A 8 -24.31 4.22 -29.75
CA ALA A 8 -23.87 3.37 -28.65
C ALA A 8 -22.84 2.34 -29.17
N GLY A 9 -21.54 2.63 -29.01
CA GLY A 9 -20.46 1.70 -29.38
C GLY A 9 -19.10 2.34 -29.71
N ALA A 10 -19.03 3.62 -30.06
CA ALA A 10 -17.74 4.28 -30.33
C ALA A 10 -17.08 4.78 -29.02
N PRO A 11 -15.75 4.66 -28.88
CA PRO A 11 -15.05 5.19 -27.71
C PRO A 11 -15.16 6.73 -27.65
N PRO A 12 -15.23 7.32 -26.44
CA PRO A 12 -15.11 8.75 -26.27
C PRO A 12 -13.81 9.28 -26.88
N VAL A 13 -13.96 10.41 -27.58
CA VAL A 13 -12.84 11.13 -28.20
C VAL A 13 -12.65 12.42 -27.41
N ALA A 14 -11.50 12.55 -26.74
CA ALA A 14 -11.13 13.77 -26.05
C ALA A 14 -10.79 14.87 -27.06
N ARG A 15 -11.20 16.11 -26.78
CA ARG A 15 -10.79 17.26 -27.58
C ARG A 15 -9.28 17.45 -27.48
N VAL A 16 -8.64 17.71 -28.60
CA VAL A 16 -7.23 18.11 -28.69
C VAL A 16 -7.14 19.62 -28.45
N VAL A 17 -6.44 20.01 -27.38
CA VAL A 17 -6.13 21.40 -27.06
C VAL A 17 -4.63 21.48 -26.78
N PRO A 18 -3.81 21.82 -27.79
CA PRO A 18 -2.37 21.82 -27.63
C PRO A 18 -1.94 22.83 -26.56
N ARG A 19 -1.23 22.34 -25.55
CA ARG A 19 -0.43 23.15 -24.64
C ARG A 19 1.04 22.85 -24.94
N VAL A 20 1.79 23.89 -25.29
CA VAL A 20 3.22 23.78 -25.59
C VAL A 20 4.00 24.26 -24.38
N ASP A 21 4.91 23.42 -23.89
CA ASP A 21 5.83 23.73 -22.81
C ASP A 21 7.26 23.37 -23.26
N THR A 22 8.25 24.17 -22.89
CA THR A 22 9.67 23.86 -23.15
C THR A 22 10.35 23.50 -21.83
N ILE A 23 10.95 22.31 -21.75
CA ILE A 23 11.67 21.81 -20.56
C ILE A 23 13.08 21.43 -20.98
N SER A 24 14.09 22.03 -20.36
CA SER A 24 15.51 21.74 -20.64
C SER A 24 15.88 21.79 -22.14
N GLY A 25 15.23 22.68 -22.90
CA GLY A 25 15.44 22.87 -24.34
C GLY A 25 14.61 21.95 -25.25
N ASP A 26 13.81 21.05 -24.68
CA ASP A 26 12.95 20.11 -25.39
C ASP A 26 11.49 20.60 -25.38
N VAL A 27 10.83 20.57 -26.54
CA VAL A 27 9.47 21.08 -26.72
C VAL A 27 8.48 19.95 -26.52
N LEU A 28 7.67 20.04 -25.46
CA LEU A 28 6.59 19.12 -25.17
C LEU A 28 5.25 19.71 -25.60
N VAL A 29 4.44 18.89 -26.28
CA VAL A 29 3.06 19.23 -26.64
C VAL A 29 2.13 18.32 -25.86
N ASP A 30 1.44 18.88 -24.88
CA ASP A 30 0.39 18.19 -24.14
C ASP A 30 -0.99 18.58 -24.70
N ASN A 31 -1.53 17.72 -25.55
CA ASN A 31 -2.83 17.91 -26.19
C ASN A 31 -4.03 17.76 -25.24
N TYR A 32 -3.81 17.26 -24.02
CA TYR A 32 -4.87 16.85 -23.10
C TYR A 32 -4.71 17.46 -21.70
N ALA A 33 -3.86 18.48 -21.55
CA ALA A 33 -3.62 19.19 -20.29
C ALA A 33 -4.92 19.68 -19.60
N TRP A 34 -5.95 20.00 -20.39
CA TRP A 34 -7.25 20.46 -19.91
C TRP A 34 -8.00 19.43 -19.04
N LEU A 35 -7.67 18.14 -19.13
CA LEU A 35 -8.27 17.07 -18.31
C LEU A 35 -7.91 17.16 -16.82
N ARG A 36 -6.95 18.02 -16.45
CA ARG A 36 -6.55 18.25 -15.06
C ARG A 36 -7.59 19.02 -14.24
N ASP A 37 -8.41 19.87 -14.85
CA ASP A 37 -9.36 20.70 -14.11
C ASP A 37 -10.60 19.92 -13.69
N LYS A 38 -10.54 19.33 -12.49
CA LYS A 38 -11.64 18.58 -11.87
C LYS A 38 -12.95 19.37 -11.74
N ARG A 39 -12.90 20.70 -11.71
CA ARG A 39 -14.10 21.54 -11.57
C ARG A 39 -14.79 21.79 -12.91
N SER A 40 -14.12 21.49 -14.02
CA SER A 40 -14.66 21.68 -15.36
C SER A 40 -15.80 20.69 -15.62
N PRO A 41 -17.01 21.17 -15.97
CA PRO A 41 -18.10 20.30 -16.39
C PRO A 41 -17.74 19.45 -17.62
N ASP A 42 -16.86 19.94 -18.49
CA ASP A 42 -16.41 19.21 -19.68
C ASP A 42 -15.55 17.99 -19.30
N VAL A 43 -14.72 18.13 -18.27
CA VAL A 43 -13.91 17.02 -17.73
C VAL A 43 -14.83 15.98 -17.12
N ILE A 44 -15.79 16.39 -16.27
CA ILE A 44 -16.75 15.45 -15.67
C ILE A 44 -17.54 14.70 -16.74
N ARG A 45 -18.09 15.41 -17.74
CA ARG A 45 -18.81 14.75 -18.85
C ARG A 45 -17.92 13.79 -19.63
N HIS A 46 -16.64 14.11 -19.83
CA HIS A 46 -15.70 13.20 -20.48
C HIS A 46 -15.50 11.92 -19.66
N LEU A 47 -15.25 12.02 -18.36
CA LEU A 47 -15.07 10.86 -17.47
C LEU A 47 -16.34 10.01 -17.36
N GLU A 48 -17.52 10.62 -17.33
CA GLU A 48 -18.80 9.90 -17.36
C GLU A 48 -19.02 9.17 -18.69
N ALA A 49 -18.64 9.78 -19.82
CA ALA A 49 -18.69 9.14 -21.13
C ALA A 49 -17.73 7.93 -21.21
N GLU A 50 -16.56 8.01 -20.57
CA GLU A 50 -15.62 6.90 -20.44
C GLU A 50 -16.22 5.72 -19.66
N ASN A 51 -16.85 6.02 -18.51
CA ASN A 51 -17.58 5.02 -17.75
C ASN A 51 -18.71 4.39 -18.57
N ALA A 52 -19.51 5.19 -19.28
CA ALA A 52 -20.60 4.69 -20.12
C ALA A 52 -20.10 3.79 -21.25
N TYR A 53 -18.96 4.12 -21.85
CA TYR A 53 -18.30 3.28 -22.85
C TYR A 53 -17.79 1.97 -22.26
N ALA A 54 -17.10 2.02 -21.11
CA ALA A 54 -16.65 0.81 -20.41
C ALA A 54 -17.83 -0.11 -20.05
N ASP A 55 -18.94 0.45 -19.57
CA ASP A 55 -20.14 -0.31 -19.23
C ASP A 55 -20.82 -0.92 -20.47
N ALA A 56 -20.85 -0.18 -21.59
CA ALA A 56 -21.37 -0.71 -22.85
C ALA A 56 -20.52 -1.86 -23.39
N MET A 57 -19.20 -1.71 -23.40
CA MET A 57 -18.24 -2.70 -23.90
C MET A 57 -18.12 -3.96 -23.03
N THR A 58 -18.55 -3.89 -21.77
CA THR A 58 -18.46 -5.02 -20.82
C THR A 58 -19.81 -5.62 -20.47
N ARG A 59 -20.89 -5.17 -21.14
CA ARG A 59 -22.26 -5.64 -20.85
C ARG A 59 -22.39 -7.16 -20.97
N HIS A 60 -21.74 -7.78 -21.95
CA HIS A 60 -21.75 -9.24 -22.16
C HIS A 60 -21.08 -10.00 -21.01
N THR A 61 -20.18 -9.35 -20.25
CA THR A 61 -19.51 -9.96 -19.09
C THR A 61 -20.30 -9.85 -17.80
N ALA A 62 -21.49 -9.23 -17.79
CA ALA A 62 -22.30 -9.11 -16.59
C ALA A 62 -22.57 -10.46 -15.88
N PRO A 63 -22.92 -11.56 -16.57
CA PRO A 63 -23.13 -12.86 -15.92
C PRO A 63 -21.89 -13.39 -15.20
N VAL A 64 -20.72 -13.31 -15.85
CA VAL A 64 -19.46 -13.78 -15.23
C VAL A 64 -19.01 -12.86 -14.11
N ARG A 65 -19.21 -11.53 -14.22
CA ARG A 65 -18.96 -10.58 -13.15
C ARG A 65 -19.79 -10.88 -11.90
N ASP A 66 -21.07 -11.20 -12.07
CA ASP A 66 -21.97 -11.55 -10.96
C ASP A 66 -21.61 -12.91 -10.34
N SER A 67 -21.15 -13.87 -11.15
CA SER A 67 -20.59 -15.15 -10.64
C SER A 67 -19.32 -14.89 -9.82
N LEU A 68 -18.36 -14.14 -10.38
CA LEU A 68 -17.11 -13.80 -9.72
C LEU A 68 -17.34 -13.06 -8.40
N TYR A 69 -18.28 -12.12 -8.36
CA TYR A 69 -18.65 -11.42 -7.12
C TYR A 69 -19.18 -12.41 -6.07
N ARG A 70 -20.11 -13.29 -6.43
CA ARG A 70 -20.65 -14.31 -5.51
C ARG A 70 -19.60 -15.29 -5.04
N GLU A 71 -18.67 -15.68 -5.91
CA GLU A 71 -17.54 -16.54 -5.56
C GLU A 71 -16.54 -15.86 -4.62
N ILE A 72 -16.23 -14.58 -4.84
CA ILE A 72 -15.36 -13.80 -3.94
C ILE A 72 -16.03 -13.66 -2.58
N LEU A 73 -17.31 -13.27 -2.57
CA LEU A 73 -18.10 -13.12 -1.34
C LEU A 73 -18.23 -14.45 -0.59
N GLY A 74 -18.51 -15.55 -1.30
CA GLY A 74 -18.65 -16.89 -0.72
C GLY A 74 -17.36 -17.44 -0.09
N ARG A 75 -16.20 -16.88 -0.41
CA ARG A 75 -14.91 -17.20 0.26
C ARG A 75 -14.62 -16.31 1.48
N VAL A 76 -15.54 -15.43 1.85
CA VAL A 76 -15.40 -14.53 3.01
C VAL A 76 -16.44 -14.90 4.06
N LYS A 77 -15.96 -15.15 5.29
CA LYS A 77 -16.83 -15.20 6.46
C LYS A 77 -17.32 -13.79 6.77
N GLU A 78 -18.57 -13.47 6.40
CA GLU A 78 -19.06 -12.10 6.48
C GLU A 78 -19.22 -11.58 7.92
N THR A 79 -19.69 -12.45 8.82
CA THR A 79 -19.78 -12.18 10.26
C THR A 79 -18.56 -12.78 10.93
N ASP A 80 -17.63 -11.94 11.34
CA ASP A 80 -16.32 -12.37 11.81
C ASP A 80 -15.72 -11.39 12.83
N ALA A 81 -14.73 -11.82 13.60
CA ALA A 81 -14.05 -11.00 14.59
C ALA A 81 -12.53 -11.24 14.58
N SER A 82 -11.74 -10.18 14.72
CA SER A 82 -10.30 -10.31 14.92
C SER A 82 -9.99 -10.93 16.29
N PRO A 83 -8.84 -11.60 16.47
CA PRO A 83 -8.36 -11.98 17.78
C PRO A 83 -8.23 -10.74 18.69
N PRO A 84 -8.79 -10.74 19.90
CA PRO A 84 -8.64 -9.60 20.79
C PRO A 84 -7.20 -9.42 21.26
N TYR A 85 -6.76 -8.17 21.46
CA TYR A 85 -5.46 -7.83 22.04
C TYR A 85 -5.65 -7.00 23.30
N LEU A 86 -4.75 -7.18 24.27
CA LEU A 86 -4.80 -6.47 25.55
C LEU A 86 -4.07 -5.13 25.46
N ASP A 87 -4.74 -4.08 25.89
CA ASP A 87 -4.16 -2.75 26.08
C ASP A 87 -4.92 -1.98 27.18
N GLY A 88 -4.20 -1.31 28.09
CA GLY A 88 -4.81 -0.48 29.14
C GLY A 88 -5.89 -1.16 29.99
N GLY A 89 -5.84 -2.49 30.18
CA GLY A 89 -6.86 -3.26 30.91
C GLY A 89 -8.12 -3.60 30.12
N TYR A 90 -8.12 -3.37 28.80
CA TYR A 90 -9.19 -3.74 27.88
C TYR A 90 -8.70 -4.70 26.79
N TRP A 91 -9.57 -5.61 26.39
CA TRP A 91 -9.39 -6.47 25.23
C TRP A 91 -10.06 -5.84 24.01
N TYR A 92 -9.27 -5.24 23.13
CA TYR A 92 -9.75 -4.60 21.91
C TYR A 92 -9.83 -5.58 20.76
N TYR A 93 -10.85 -5.44 19.92
CA TYR A 93 -11.02 -6.20 18.70
C TYR A 93 -11.91 -5.48 17.71
N THR A 94 -11.87 -5.95 16.47
CA THR A 94 -12.72 -5.48 15.39
C THR A 94 -13.61 -6.63 14.96
N ARG A 95 -14.87 -6.35 14.65
CA ARG A 95 -15.79 -7.32 14.10
C ARG A 95 -16.55 -6.78 12.89
N THR A 96 -17.08 -7.69 12.10
CA THR A 96 -17.92 -7.43 10.94
C THR A 96 -19.22 -8.20 11.08
N GLU A 97 -20.28 -7.72 10.43
CA GLU A 97 -21.59 -8.37 10.41
C GLU A 97 -22.01 -8.58 8.96
N ALA A 98 -22.69 -9.69 8.67
CA ALA A 98 -23.26 -9.94 7.35
C ALA A 98 -24.17 -8.79 6.88
N GLY A 99 -24.09 -8.47 5.60
CA GLY A 99 -24.77 -7.32 4.99
C GLY A 99 -24.20 -5.94 5.32
N LYS A 100 -23.23 -5.81 6.25
CA LYS A 100 -22.61 -4.52 6.61
C LYS A 100 -21.27 -4.32 5.90
N ALA A 101 -21.05 -3.13 5.36
CA ALA A 101 -19.90 -2.85 4.50
C ALA A 101 -18.62 -2.52 5.27
N TYR A 102 -18.74 -2.13 6.54
CA TYR A 102 -17.66 -1.59 7.35
C TYR A 102 -17.50 -2.31 8.70
N PRO A 103 -16.31 -2.26 9.31
CA PRO A 103 -16.07 -2.84 10.63
C PRO A 103 -16.78 -2.10 11.77
N ILE A 104 -16.96 -2.83 12.87
CA ILE A 104 -17.35 -2.33 14.19
C ILE A 104 -16.17 -2.55 15.12
N PHE A 105 -15.73 -1.49 15.80
CA PHE A 105 -14.63 -1.53 16.74
C PHE A 105 -15.19 -1.62 18.16
N ALA A 106 -14.70 -2.60 18.91
CA ALA A 106 -15.23 -2.93 20.22
C ALA A 106 -14.12 -3.34 21.20
N ARG A 107 -14.48 -3.36 22.49
CA ARG A 107 -13.60 -3.81 23.55
C ARG A 107 -14.34 -4.51 24.68
N ARG A 108 -13.60 -5.18 25.56
CA ARG A 108 -14.12 -5.79 26.80
C ARG A 108 -13.20 -5.48 27.96
N LYS A 109 -13.74 -5.06 29.11
CA LYS A 109 -12.94 -4.65 30.27
C LYS A 109 -12.46 -5.85 31.09
N GLY A 110 -11.15 -5.94 31.32
CA GLY A 110 -10.50 -6.94 32.18
C GLY A 110 -10.46 -8.36 31.60
N ALA A 111 -11.61 -8.93 31.26
CA ALA A 111 -11.75 -10.31 30.80
C ALA A 111 -12.42 -10.42 29.44
N LEU A 112 -12.06 -11.44 28.67
CA LEU A 112 -12.69 -11.76 27.36
C LEU A 112 -14.18 -12.13 27.47
N THR A 113 -14.64 -12.53 28.65
CA THR A 113 -16.05 -12.84 28.95
C THR A 113 -16.86 -11.63 29.41
N ALA A 114 -16.23 -10.49 29.70
CA ALA A 114 -16.94 -9.28 30.09
C ALA A 114 -17.83 -8.76 28.96
N PRO A 115 -18.90 -7.99 29.24
CA PRO A 115 -19.76 -7.42 28.21
C PRO A 115 -18.99 -6.61 27.15
N GLU A 116 -19.49 -6.64 25.91
CA GLU A 116 -18.93 -5.86 24.81
C GLU A 116 -19.26 -4.36 24.98
N GLU A 117 -18.25 -3.52 24.77
CA GLU A 117 -18.38 -2.07 24.61
C GLU A 117 -18.03 -1.69 23.16
N VAL A 118 -19.01 -1.22 22.37
CA VAL A 118 -18.74 -0.70 21.02
C VAL A 118 -18.20 0.72 21.13
N ILE A 119 -16.94 0.91 20.74
CA ILE A 119 -16.29 2.23 20.79
C ILE A 119 -16.57 3.05 19.52
N LEU A 120 -16.68 2.38 18.36
CA LEU A 120 -16.98 3.02 17.08
C LEU A 120 -17.66 2.04 16.11
N ASP A 121 -18.81 2.44 15.54
CA ASP A 121 -19.48 1.70 14.47
C ASP A 121 -19.33 2.49 13.16
N GLN A 122 -18.44 2.04 12.28
CA GLN A 122 -18.18 2.73 11.02
C GLN A 122 -19.39 2.67 10.08
N ASN A 123 -20.28 1.67 10.21
CA ASN A 123 -21.49 1.60 9.38
C ASN A 123 -22.47 2.73 9.71
N ARG A 124 -22.59 3.09 10.99
CA ARG A 124 -23.41 4.24 11.42
C ARG A 124 -22.82 5.55 10.87
N LEU A 125 -21.50 5.70 10.94
CA LEU A 125 -20.84 6.90 10.44
C LEU A 125 -20.94 7.01 8.92
N ALA A 126 -20.87 5.89 8.19
CA ALA A 126 -20.95 5.84 6.74
C ALA A 126 -22.37 6.00 6.18
N ALA A 127 -23.42 5.91 7.01
CA ALA A 127 -24.80 5.97 6.56
C ALA A 127 -25.09 7.26 5.76
N GLY A 128 -25.66 7.10 4.55
CA GLY A 128 -26.00 8.21 3.65
C GLY A 128 -24.81 8.87 2.93
N LYS A 129 -23.57 8.42 3.17
CA LYS A 129 -22.36 8.98 2.53
C LYS A 129 -21.96 8.14 1.31
N LYS A 130 -21.47 8.82 0.27
CA LYS A 130 -20.91 8.15 -0.94
C LYS A 130 -19.55 7.51 -0.70
N TYR A 131 -18.84 7.99 0.32
CA TYR A 131 -17.55 7.47 0.76
C TYR A 131 -17.40 7.71 2.26
N HIS A 132 -16.80 6.75 2.97
CA HIS A 132 -16.39 6.92 4.34
C HIS A 132 -15.10 6.14 4.63
N GLY A 133 -14.04 6.84 5.01
CA GLY A 133 -12.77 6.29 5.44
C GLY A 133 -12.43 6.69 6.88
N LEU A 134 -11.66 5.83 7.56
CA LEU A 134 -11.03 6.17 8.83
C LEU A 134 -9.52 6.32 8.61
N GLY A 135 -8.95 7.46 9.01
CA GLY A 135 -7.52 7.75 8.89
C GLY A 135 -6.67 7.19 10.03
N GLY A 136 -7.31 6.77 11.12
CA GLY A 136 -6.66 6.27 12.32
C GLY A 136 -7.57 6.40 13.54
N MET A 137 -7.22 5.68 14.61
CA MET A 137 -7.87 5.73 15.90
C MET A 137 -6.83 5.56 17.01
N ASP A 138 -7.05 6.20 18.14
CA ASP A 138 -6.15 6.13 19.28
C ASP A 138 -6.94 6.35 20.58
N VAL A 139 -6.81 5.44 21.54
CA VAL A 139 -7.54 5.50 22.82
C VAL A 139 -6.60 6.05 23.89
N SER A 140 -7.11 6.93 24.75
CA SER A 140 -6.33 7.50 25.86
C SER A 140 -5.79 6.39 26.77
N PRO A 141 -4.63 6.60 27.44
CA PRO A 141 -4.02 5.58 28.30
C PRO A 141 -4.94 5.04 29.40
N ASP A 142 -5.88 5.85 29.91
CA ASP A 142 -6.89 5.44 30.89
C ASP A 142 -8.12 4.74 30.28
N GLY A 143 -8.18 4.60 28.97
CA GLY A 143 -9.26 3.96 28.25
C GLY A 143 -10.57 4.75 28.21
N ARG A 144 -10.57 6.06 28.47
CA ARG A 144 -11.82 6.86 28.54
C ARG A 144 -12.15 7.66 27.28
N THR A 145 -11.16 8.05 26.51
CA THR A 145 -11.33 8.96 25.38
C THR A 145 -10.82 8.32 24.10
N LEU A 146 -11.59 8.39 23.02
CA LEU A 146 -11.19 7.93 21.69
C LEU A 146 -10.92 9.12 20.78
N LEU A 147 -9.75 9.13 20.15
CA LEU A 147 -9.49 9.92 18.95
C LEU A 147 -9.84 9.08 17.73
N TYR A 148 -10.56 9.65 16.76
CA TYR A 148 -10.71 9.02 15.45
C TYR A 148 -10.66 10.06 14.33
N LEU A 149 -10.06 9.69 13.21
CA LEU A 149 -9.91 10.52 12.02
C LEU A 149 -10.93 10.07 10.97
N GLU A 150 -11.85 10.94 10.57
CA GLU A 150 -12.88 10.64 9.56
C GLU A 150 -12.56 11.36 8.23
N ASP A 151 -12.67 10.64 7.12
CA ASP A 151 -12.62 11.20 5.74
C ASP A 151 -13.88 10.81 4.97
N THR A 152 -14.63 11.81 4.50
CA THR A 152 -15.82 11.63 3.65
C THR A 152 -15.61 12.09 2.21
N THR A 153 -14.39 12.52 1.87
CA THR A 153 -14.00 13.07 0.56
C THR A 153 -13.22 12.08 -0.29
N ALA A 154 -12.62 11.05 0.36
CA ALA A 154 -11.66 10.11 -0.21
C ALA A 154 -10.32 10.74 -0.64
N PHE A 155 -10.15 12.04 -0.39
CA PHE A 155 -8.95 12.80 -0.72
C PHE A 155 -7.95 12.87 0.44
N ARG A 156 -8.22 12.13 1.54
CA ARG A 156 -7.45 12.14 2.80
C ARG A 156 -7.50 13.48 3.53
N ASP A 157 -8.64 14.15 3.43
CA ASP A 157 -8.95 15.32 4.26
C ASP A 157 -9.68 14.88 5.51
N TYR A 158 -8.93 14.74 6.61
CA TYR A 158 -9.48 14.21 7.85
C TYR A 158 -10.02 15.31 8.76
N THR A 159 -11.14 14.99 9.41
CA THR A 159 -11.56 15.63 10.66
C THR A 159 -11.22 14.70 11.81
N LEU A 160 -10.45 15.19 12.78
CA LEU A 160 -10.19 14.48 14.03
C LEU A 160 -11.33 14.77 15.00
N TYR A 161 -11.93 13.70 15.53
CA TYR A 161 -12.96 13.76 16.55
C TYR A 161 -12.44 13.21 17.87
N VAL A 162 -12.78 13.88 18.96
CA VAL A 162 -12.52 13.43 20.33
C VAL A 162 -13.84 12.96 20.93
N LYS A 163 -13.92 11.69 21.30
CA LYS A 163 -15.14 11.05 21.82
C LYS A 163 -14.92 10.54 23.24
N ASP A 164 -15.77 10.96 24.17
CA ASP A 164 -15.87 10.33 25.48
C ASP A 164 -16.55 8.98 25.34
N LEU A 165 -15.88 7.90 25.76
CA LEU A 165 -16.36 6.52 25.57
C LEU A 165 -17.45 6.12 26.55
N ALA A 166 -17.55 6.80 27.71
CA ALA A 166 -18.58 6.50 28.70
C ALA A 166 -19.96 7.02 28.27
N SER A 167 -20.04 8.27 27.83
CA SER A 167 -21.27 8.93 27.39
C SER A 167 -21.53 8.76 25.89
N GLY A 168 -20.50 8.44 25.11
CA GLY A 168 -20.56 8.39 23.64
C GLY A 168 -20.57 9.76 22.97
N ARG A 169 -20.46 10.87 23.72
CA ARG A 169 -20.50 12.24 23.19
C ARG A 169 -19.18 12.65 22.56
N LEU A 170 -19.28 13.47 21.51
CA LEU A 170 -18.12 14.20 20.98
C LEU A 170 -17.81 15.39 21.87
N VAL A 171 -16.55 15.51 22.26
CA VAL A 171 -16.02 16.59 23.10
C VAL A 171 -15.39 17.67 22.22
N ASP A 172 -14.59 17.26 21.22
CA ASP A 172 -13.94 18.16 20.27
C ASP A 172 -14.04 17.65 18.82
N SER A 173 -13.86 18.58 17.88
CA SER A 173 -13.78 18.33 16.43
C SER A 173 -12.74 19.26 15.79
N LEU A 174 -11.75 18.70 15.11
CA LEU A 174 -10.62 19.42 14.52
C LEU A 174 -10.51 19.07 13.02
N PRO A 175 -10.99 19.94 12.10
CA PRO A 175 -10.91 19.69 10.66
C PRO A 175 -9.51 19.98 10.08
N GLY A 176 -9.18 19.40 8.93
CA GLY A 176 -7.91 19.68 8.24
C GLY A 176 -6.70 19.10 8.98
N VAL A 177 -6.89 17.91 9.57
CA VAL A 177 -5.87 17.13 10.26
C VAL A 177 -5.32 16.08 9.30
N TRP A 178 -4.08 15.66 9.52
CA TRP A 178 -3.41 14.59 8.79
C TRP A 178 -3.38 13.30 9.62
N ASN A 179 -3.06 12.17 8.99
CA ASN A 179 -3.01 10.90 9.71
C ASN A 179 -1.83 10.85 10.69
N GLY A 180 -2.11 10.53 11.95
CA GLY A 180 -1.11 10.38 13.02
C GLY A 180 -1.51 11.11 14.30
N THR A 181 -1.50 10.39 15.41
CA THR A 181 -1.79 10.92 16.76
C THR A 181 -0.88 10.28 17.79
N ALA A 182 -0.74 10.94 18.94
CA ALA A 182 -0.10 10.36 20.12
C ALA A 182 -0.65 10.97 21.41
N TRP A 183 -1.11 10.12 22.33
CA TRP A 183 -1.50 10.56 23.68
C TRP A 183 -0.30 10.84 24.60
N ALA A 184 -0.44 11.86 25.45
CA ALA A 184 0.36 12.03 26.66
C ALA A 184 -0.20 11.16 27.82
N ASN A 185 0.51 11.10 28.95
CA ASN A 185 0.10 10.30 30.12
C ASN A 185 -0.95 10.97 31.01
N ASP A 186 -1.21 12.26 30.81
CA ASP A 186 -2.21 13.02 31.58
C ASP A 186 -3.66 12.76 31.15
N ASN A 187 -3.87 11.92 30.12
CA ASN A 187 -5.18 11.57 29.53
C ASN A 187 -5.99 12.77 29.01
N ARG A 188 -5.34 13.93 28.84
CA ARG A 188 -5.99 15.18 28.40
C ARG A 188 -5.24 15.84 27.25
N THR A 189 -3.96 15.58 27.12
CA THR A 189 -3.11 16.15 26.08
C THR A 189 -2.82 15.10 25.00
N PHE A 190 -3.02 15.45 23.73
CA PHE A 190 -2.58 14.64 22.61
C PHE A 190 -1.89 15.47 21.55
N PHE A 191 -1.11 14.80 20.72
CA PHE A 191 -0.42 15.37 19.57
C PHE A 191 -1.12 14.92 18.30
N TYR A 192 -1.25 15.82 17.33
CA TYR A 192 -1.86 15.53 16.03
C TYR A 192 -1.08 16.23 14.93
N MET A 193 -1.34 15.86 13.68
CA MET A 193 -0.60 16.39 12.53
C MET A 193 -1.47 17.26 11.62
N THR A 194 -0.83 18.18 10.91
CA THR A 194 -1.45 18.85 9.74
C THR A 194 -0.61 18.58 8.50
N ALA A 195 -1.21 18.80 7.33
CA ALA A 195 -0.53 18.78 6.06
C ALA A 195 -0.50 20.16 5.41
N ASP A 196 0.47 20.39 4.53
CA ASP A 196 0.48 21.56 3.64
C ASP A 196 -0.50 21.41 2.47
N SER A 197 -0.53 22.41 1.58
CA SER A 197 -1.42 22.43 0.42
C SER A 197 -1.17 21.29 -0.57
N ALA A 198 0.04 20.70 -0.56
CA ALA A 198 0.41 19.54 -1.37
C ALA A 198 0.16 18.22 -0.61
N LYS A 199 -0.67 18.21 0.44
CA LYS A 199 -0.99 16.99 1.22
C LYS A 199 0.25 16.30 1.81
N ARG A 200 1.31 17.06 2.11
CA ARG A 200 2.47 16.57 2.86
C ARG A 200 2.27 16.84 4.33
N GLY A 201 2.28 15.80 5.17
CA GLY A 201 2.32 15.96 6.63
C GLY A 201 3.55 16.79 7.01
N ASN A 202 3.35 17.99 7.54
CA ASN A 202 4.42 18.99 7.68
C ASN A 202 4.57 19.58 9.08
N ALA A 203 3.60 19.35 9.98
CA ALA A 203 3.66 19.89 11.33
C ALA A 203 2.97 18.99 12.35
N VAL A 204 3.48 19.02 13.58
CA VAL A 204 2.88 18.42 14.78
C VAL A 204 2.39 19.54 15.68
N TRP A 205 1.16 19.39 16.15
CA TRP A 205 0.48 20.28 17.07
C TRP A 205 0.16 19.53 18.35
N ARG A 206 -0.02 20.26 19.45
CA ARG A 206 -0.47 19.71 20.74
C ARG A 206 -1.83 20.27 21.08
N HIS A 207 -2.79 19.40 21.35
CA HIS A 207 -4.13 19.76 21.75
C HIS A 207 -4.39 19.36 23.20
N THR A 208 -5.17 20.19 23.90
CA THR A 208 -5.71 19.85 25.23
C THR A 208 -7.22 19.65 25.08
N VAL A 209 -7.72 18.47 25.43
CA VAL A 209 -9.15 18.13 25.30
C VAL A 209 -10.05 19.21 25.94
N GLY A 210 -11.05 19.65 25.17
CA GLY A 210 -12.00 20.70 25.50
C GLY A 210 -11.49 22.13 25.32
N ALA A 211 -10.22 22.33 24.93
CA ALA A 211 -9.68 23.67 24.68
C ALA A 211 -9.96 24.14 23.25
N PRO A 212 -10.06 25.46 22.99
CA PRO A 212 -10.16 25.97 21.62
C PRO A 212 -8.91 25.62 20.83
N ARG A 213 -9.07 25.03 19.63
CA ARG A 213 -7.96 24.71 18.71
C ARG A 213 -7.02 25.87 18.44
N ALA A 214 -7.51 27.11 18.43
CA ALA A 214 -6.67 28.30 18.22
C ALA A 214 -5.58 28.47 19.29
N SER A 215 -5.70 27.81 20.44
CA SER A 215 -4.70 27.79 21.50
C SER A 215 -3.65 26.68 21.36
N ASP A 216 -3.79 25.78 20.37
CA ASP A 216 -2.90 24.64 20.18
C ASP A 216 -1.51 25.11 19.74
N PRO A 217 -0.44 24.86 20.52
CA PRO A 217 0.90 25.24 20.12
C PRO A 217 1.42 24.32 19.00
N ASN A 218 2.11 24.92 18.02
CA ASN A 218 2.91 24.18 17.06
C ASN A 218 4.16 23.63 17.77
N VAL A 219 4.25 22.30 17.86
CA VAL A 219 5.33 21.60 18.56
C VAL A 219 6.54 21.43 17.65
N PHE A 220 6.30 21.15 16.37
CA PHE A 220 7.32 20.97 15.37
C PHE A 220 6.77 21.24 13.96
N ARG A 221 7.58 21.83 13.10
CA ARG A 221 7.29 22.07 11.69
C ARG A 221 8.50 21.74 10.83
N GLU A 222 8.25 21.11 9.69
CA GLU A 222 9.25 20.83 8.67
C GLU A 222 8.92 21.61 7.39
N ASP A 223 9.77 22.59 7.10
CA ASP A 223 9.59 23.50 5.95
C ASP A 223 10.17 22.94 4.66
N SER A 224 11.08 21.96 4.72
CA SER A 224 11.60 21.29 3.54
C SER A 224 10.54 20.37 2.92
N LEU A 225 10.23 20.59 1.65
CA LEU A 225 9.26 19.80 0.89
C LEU A 225 9.66 18.32 0.73
N LEU A 226 10.94 17.98 0.91
CA LEU A 226 11.45 16.62 0.75
C LEU A 226 11.08 15.68 1.91
N TYR A 227 10.69 16.23 3.06
CA TYR A 227 10.52 15.48 4.29
C TYR A 227 9.06 15.45 4.71
N ASN A 228 8.55 14.26 5.04
CA ASN A 228 7.29 14.11 5.75
C ASN A 228 7.54 14.15 7.25
N VAL A 229 6.57 14.65 8.00
CA VAL A 229 6.53 14.56 9.46
C VAL A 229 5.62 13.39 9.86
N GLY A 230 5.91 12.75 10.98
CA GLY A 230 5.07 11.74 11.61
C GLY A 230 5.05 11.93 13.13
N VAL A 231 3.96 11.55 13.79
CA VAL A 231 3.88 11.50 15.25
C VAL A 231 3.31 10.16 15.70
N SER A 232 3.91 9.58 16.74
CA SER A 232 3.43 8.36 17.38
C SER A 232 3.78 8.34 18.86
N ARG A 233 3.21 7.38 19.60
CA ARG A 233 3.56 7.10 21.00
C ARG A 233 4.42 5.85 21.04
N SER A 234 5.54 5.92 21.75
CA SER A 234 6.37 4.73 22.04
C SER A 234 5.55 3.66 22.77
N ARG A 235 5.81 2.38 22.49
CA ARG A 235 5.10 1.27 23.12
C ARG A 235 5.24 1.24 24.64
N SER A 236 6.39 1.65 25.16
CA SER A 236 6.62 1.80 26.60
C SER A 236 5.76 2.90 27.24
N GLY A 237 5.13 3.75 26.41
CA GLY A 237 4.31 4.86 26.85
C GLY A 237 5.11 6.03 27.42
N ARG A 238 6.45 6.03 27.32
CA ARG A 238 7.33 7.03 27.95
C ARG A 238 7.59 8.27 27.09
N TYR A 239 7.47 8.11 25.78
CA TYR A 239 7.78 9.17 24.81
C TYR A 239 6.72 9.28 23.72
N VAL A 240 6.39 10.52 23.37
CA VAL A 240 5.89 10.88 22.05
C VAL A 240 7.10 10.98 21.12
N LEU A 241 7.02 10.30 19.98
CA LEU A 241 8.04 10.25 18.95
C LEU A 241 7.59 11.11 17.78
N ILE A 242 8.41 12.08 17.38
CA ILE A 242 8.17 12.92 16.21
C ILE A 242 9.25 12.58 15.18
N ALA A 243 8.84 11.95 14.09
CA ALA A 243 9.72 11.58 12.99
C ALA A 243 9.70 12.65 11.90
N THR A 244 10.82 12.81 11.22
CA THR A 244 10.94 13.59 9.98
C THR A 244 11.75 12.78 8.99
N SER A 245 11.19 12.46 7.83
CA SER A 245 11.80 11.51 6.90
C SER A 245 11.56 11.88 5.43
N SER A 246 12.62 11.86 4.65
CA SER A 246 12.59 11.74 3.19
C SER A 246 12.79 10.26 2.79
N PHE A 247 12.89 9.95 1.49
CA PHE A 247 13.22 8.59 1.03
C PHE A 247 14.64 8.12 1.36
N THR A 248 15.52 9.01 1.81
CA THR A 248 16.96 8.70 1.99
C THR A 248 17.52 9.25 3.29
N THR A 249 16.74 9.94 4.11
CA THR A 249 17.24 10.59 5.31
C THR A 249 16.13 10.72 6.34
N SER A 250 16.43 10.47 7.61
CA SER A 250 15.49 10.70 8.70
C SER A 250 16.10 11.39 9.92
N GLU A 251 15.21 11.91 10.77
CA GLU A 251 15.49 12.56 12.04
C GLU A 251 14.34 12.26 13.00
N TRP A 252 14.66 11.97 14.26
CA TRP A 252 13.68 11.71 15.29
C TRP A 252 13.85 12.67 16.46
N ARG A 253 12.73 13.10 17.00
CA ARG A 253 12.63 13.89 18.22
C ARG A 253 11.75 13.16 19.23
N ILE A 254 12.05 13.36 20.50
CA ILE A 254 11.31 12.76 21.62
C ILE A 254 10.74 13.84 22.55
N VAL A 255 9.53 13.61 23.04
CA VAL A 255 8.90 14.40 24.10
C VAL A 255 8.44 13.42 25.19
N PRO A 256 8.88 13.55 26.45
CA PRO A 256 8.38 12.72 27.53
C PRO A 256 6.86 12.87 27.70
N THR A 257 6.13 11.76 27.74
CA THR A 257 4.65 11.74 27.84
C THR A 257 4.13 12.26 29.18
N ASP A 258 4.95 12.23 30.23
CA ASP A 258 4.64 12.83 31.55
C ASP A 258 4.91 14.34 31.60
N ARG A 259 5.59 14.89 30.58
CA ARG A 259 5.87 16.34 30.46
C ARG A 259 5.50 16.81 29.06
N PRO A 260 4.23 16.68 28.65
CA PRO A 260 3.83 16.92 27.26
C PRO A 260 3.97 18.39 26.84
N ALA A 261 4.12 19.31 27.79
CA ALA A 261 4.44 20.72 27.56
C ALA A 261 5.89 20.96 27.10
N GLY A 262 6.79 19.99 27.32
CA GLY A 262 8.23 20.09 27.07
C GLY A 262 8.59 20.29 25.60
N LYS A 263 9.76 20.87 25.35
CA LYS A 263 10.31 21.02 24.00
C LYS A 263 10.80 19.66 23.46
N PRO A 264 10.54 19.33 22.18
CA PRO A 264 11.09 18.11 21.57
C PRO A 264 12.62 18.11 21.58
N VAL A 265 13.22 16.99 21.95
CA VAL A 265 14.68 16.77 21.95
C VAL A 265 15.06 15.86 20.79
N THR A 266 15.99 16.31 19.93
CA THR A 266 16.49 15.51 18.81
C THR A 266 17.36 14.35 19.30
N VAL A 267 17.11 13.14 18.79
CA VAL A 267 17.91 11.93 19.08
C VAL A 267 19.28 12.02 18.42
N ALA A 268 19.29 12.22 17.10
CA ALA A 268 20.49 12.50 16.32
C ALA A 268 20.16 13.47 15.17
N PRO A 269 20.94 14.53 14.93
CA PRO A 269 20.72 15.40 13.78
C PRO A 269 20.78 14.63 12.46
N ARG A 270 19.92 14.99 11.50
CA ARG A 270 19.90 14.31 10.20
C ARG A 270 21.23 14.44 9.45
N ARG A 271 21.58 13.39 8.72
CA ARG A 271 22.71 13.35 7.79
C ARG A 271 22.22 12.84 6.44
N ALA A 272 22.62 13.50 5.36
CA ALA A 272 22.22 13.11 4.01
C ALA A 272 22.56 11.64 3.74
N GLY A 273 21.60 10.88 3.22
CA GLY A 273 21.73 9.44 2.95
C GLY A 273 21.63 8.53 4.18
N VAL A 274 21.50 9.09 5.39
CA VAL A 274 21.37 8.33 6.63
C VAL A 274 19.93 8.26 7.08
N GLU A 275 19.39 7.06 7.03
CA GLU A 275 18.11 6.68 7.60
C GLU A 275 18.35 6.03 8.97
N TYR A 276 17.53 6.42 9.93
CA TYR A 276 17.36 5.73 11.19
C TYR A 276 15.92 5.77 11.73
N ASP A 277 15.56 4.76 12.51
CA ASP A 277 14.29 4.62 13.24
C ASP A 277 14.59 4.44 14.73
N VAL A 278 13.70 4.91 15.61
CA VAL A 278 13.93 4.92 17.06
C VAL A 278 12.86 4.11 17.77
N GLU A 279 13.30 3.15 18.59
CA GLU A 279 12.45 2.30 19.40
C GLU A 279 12.90 2.32 20.87
N HIS A 280 11.99 2.59 21.80
CA HIS A 280 12.34 2.66 23.22
C HIS A 280 12.29 1.28 23.89
N VAL A 281 13.37 0.92 24.58
CA VAL A 281 13.49 -0.33 25.35
C VAL A 281 14.28 -0.06 26.62
N ASP A 282 13.60 -0.20 27.76
CA ASP A 282 14.16 -0.27 29.12
C ASP A 282 15.40 0.62 29.37
N GLY A 283 15.17 1.94 29.54
CA GLY A 283 16.21 2.92 29.81
C GLY A 283 17.11 3.26 28.60
N ALA A 284 16.82 2.72 27.43
CA ALA A 284 17.60 2.91 26.22
C ALA A 284 16.70 3.08 24.98
N PHE A 285 17.32 3.52 23.90
CA PHE A 285 16.78 3.45 22.55
C PHE A 285 17.55 2.40 21.75
N LEU A 286 16.80 1.55 21.05
CA LEU A 286 17.29 0.78 19.92
C LEU A 286 17.06 1.61 18.66
N ILE A 287 18.12 1.80 17.90
CA ILE A 287 18.14 2.67 16.72
C ILE A 287 18.52 1.80 15.53
N ARG A 288 17.55 1.51 14.67
CA ARG A 288 17.81 0.85 13.37
C ARG A 288 18.40 1.91 12.44
N THR A 289 19.58 1.73 11.86
CA THR A 289 20.21 2.74 11.01
C THR A 289 21.01 2.13 9.85
N ASN A 290 21.07 2.84 8.72
CA ASN A 290 21.91 2.49 7.58
C ASN A 290 23.30 3.16 7.60
N ASP A 291 23.68 3.85 8.69
CA ASP A 291 24.98 4.52 8.78
C ASP A 291 26.14 3.53 8.61
N ARG A 292 26.82 3.61 7.45
CA ARG A 292 27.84 2.66 6.99
C ARG A 292 27.34 1.20 6.96
N ALA A 293 26.03 1.01 6.79
CA ALA A 293 25.37 -0.28 6.84
C ALA A 293 24.19 -0.31 5.84
N PRO A 294 24.41 -0.54 4.53
CA PRO A 294 23.34 -0.48 3.53
C PRO A 294 22.14 -1.38 3.85
N ASN A 295 22.37 -2.57 4.41
CA ASN A 295 21.31 -3.48 4.86
C ASN A 295 20.84 -3.24 6.30
N PHE A 296 21.16 -2.05 6.82
CA PHE A 296 20.90 -1.59 8.16
C PHE A 296 21.58 -2.43 9.25
N LYS A 297 21.77 -1.80 10.39
CA LYS A 297 22.17 -2.39 11.66
C LYS A 297 21.29 -1.82 12.75
N VAL A 298 21.40 -2.35 13.96
CA VAL A 298 20.73 -1.79 15.14
C VAL A 298 21.78 -1.43 16.16
N VAL A 299 21.77 -0.18 16.61
CA VAL A 299 22.61 0.31 17.70
C VAL A 299 21.74 0.57 18.94
N ARG A 300 22.34 0.50 20.12
CA ARG A 300 21.72 0.86 21.40
C ARG A 300 22.36 2.14 21.92
N ALA A 301 21.55 3.06 22.44
CA ALA A 301 21.99 4.28 23.08
C ALA A 301 21.19 4.53 24.38
N PRO A 302 21.79 5.08 25.45
CA PRO A 302 21.08 5.36 26.69
C PRO A 302 20.03 6.47 26.48
N GLU A 303 18.86 6.36 27.14
CA GLU A 303 17.80 7.37 26.97
C GLU A 303 18.18 8.75 27.53
N SER A 304 19.16 8.80 28.44
CA SER A 304 19.70 10.03 29.03
C SER A 304 20.55 10.84 28.04
N ASP A 305 21.18 10.17 27.08
CA ASP A 305 21.97 10.79 26.00
C ASP A 305 22.00 9.87 24.77
N PRO A 306 20.99 9.96 23.90
CA PRO A 306 20.87 9.06 22.75
C PRO A 306 21.71 9.50 21.55
N SER A 307 22.64 10.45 21.75
CA SER A 307 23.46 11.00 20.66
C SER A 307 24.37 9.94 20.01
N PRO A 308 24.77 10.13 18.74
CA PRO A 308 25.62 9.17 18.02
C PRO A 308 26.92 8.74 18.72
N ALA A 309 27.47 9.58 19.60
CA ALA A 309 28.67 9.25 20.38
C ALA A 309 28.47 8.02 21.30
N ASN A 310 27.24 7.79 21.74
CA ASN A 310 26.86 6.69 22.62
C ASN A 310 26.26 5.49 21.87
N TRP A 311 26.24 5.51 20.54
CA TRP A 311 25.73 4.40 19.75
C TRP A 311 26.70 3.21 19.85
N ARG A 312 26.18 2.09 20.34
CA ARG A 312 26.89 0.81 20.41
C ARG A 312 26.14 -0.24 19.61
N ASP A 313 26.82 -0.96 18.73
CA ASP A 313 26.20 -2.01 17.92
C ASP A 313 25.53 -3.04 18.86
N TRP A 314 24.23 -3.28 18.63
CA TRP A 314 23.43 -4.30 19.31
C TRP A 314 23.11 -5.45 18.36
N LEU A 315 22.76 -5.13 17.12
CA LEU A 315 22.72 -6.07 15.99
C LEU A 315 23.62 -5.51 14.88
N PRO A 316 24.81 -6.09 14.66
CA PRO A 316 25.74 -5.57 13.65
C PRO A 316 25.21 -5.78 12.23
N HIS A 317 25.73 -4.99 11.29
CA HIS A 317 25.40 -5.09 9.87
C HIS A 317 25.79 -6.45 9.30
N ARG A 318 24.93 -7.00 8.43
CA ARG A 318 25.21 -8.21 7.66
C ARG A 318 24.90 -7.99 6.17
N PRO A 319 25.84 -8.30 5.25
CA PRO A 319 25.60 -8.11 3.82
C PRO A 319 24.44 -8.93 3.24
N ASP A 320 24.11 -10.07 3.84
CA ASP A 320 23.09 -11.02 3.37
C ASP A 320 21.73 -10.87 4.06
N ALA A 321 21.62 -9.98 5.06
CA ALA A 321 20.41 -9.79 5.85
C ALA A 321 20.01 -8.32 5.97
N TYR A 322 18.88 -7.94 5.36
CA TYR A 322 18.30 -6.61 5.47
C TYR A 322 17.45 -6.51 6.74
N VAL A 323 17.84 -5.66 7.69
CA VAL A 323 17.04 -5.41 8.90
C VAL A 323 15.92 -4.43 8.55
N GLU A 324 14.67 -4.89 8.58
CA GLU A 324 13.48 -4.10 8.22
C GLU A 324 12.91 -3.27 9.37
N GLY A 325 13.09 -3.73 10.61
CA GLY A 325 12.45 -3.11 11.76
C GLY A 325 12.81 -3.81 13.05
N VAL A 326 12.63 -3.08 14.15
CA VAL A 326 12.76 -3.60 15.52
C VAL A 326 11.57 -3.17 16.34
N ASP A 327 11.05 -4.09 17.15
CA ASP A 327 9.99 -3.83 18.11
C ASP A 327 10.47 -4.16 19.51
N GLY A 328 10.42 -3.15 20.37
CA GLY A 328 10.88 -3.18 21.74
C GLY A 328 9.79 -3.61 22.72
N PHE A 329 10.11 -4.61 23.54
CA PHE A 329 9.31 -5.02 24.69
C PHE A 329 10.16 -5.00 25.95
N LYS A 330 9.52 -5.07 27.12
CA LYS A 330 10.21 -5.01 28.42
C LYS A 330 11.32 -6.06 28.58
N ARG A 331 11.12 -7.27 28.04
CA ARG A 331 12.02 -8.43 28.22
C ARG A 331 12.71 -8.88 26.94
N PHE A 332 12.18 -8.52 25.78
CA PHE A 332 12.69 -9.02 24.50
C PHE A 332 12.53 -7.97 23.40
N VAL A 333 13.23 -8.20 22.31
CA VAL A 333 13.21 -7.39 21.10
C VAL A 333 12.87 -8.31 19.95
N VAL A 334 11.95 -7.88 19.10
CA VAL A 334 11.61 -8.59 17.87
C VAL A 334 12.28 -7.86 16.71
N VAL A 335 13.09 -8.58 15.95
CA VAL A 335 13.77 -8.09 14.76
C VAL A 335 13.11 -8.71 13.54
N GLN A 336 12.65 -7.86 12.64
CA GLN A 336 12.15 -8.25 11.33
C GLN A 336 13.31 -8.11 10.34
N GLU A 337 13.74 -9.21 9.73
CA GLU A 337 14.87 -9.20 8.79
C GLU A 337 14.56 -10.00 7.53
N ARG A 338 15.13 -9.60 6.38
CA ARG A 338 15.04 -10.35 5.14
C ARG A 338 16.35 -10.99 4.76
N THR A 339 16.27 -12.26 4.38
CA THR A 339 17.38 -13.01 3.79
C THR A 339 16.85 -13.85 2.65
N GLY A 340 17.52 -13.82 1.49
CA GLY A 340 17.15 -14.64 0.34
C GLY A 340 15.69 -14.47 -0.09
N GLY A 341 15.16 -13.24 -0.11
CA GLY A 341 13.80 -12.93 -0.56
C GLY A 341 12.71 -12.98 0.52
N MET A 342 12.99 -13.59 1.68
CA MET A 342 11.96 -13.91 2.68
C MET A 342 12.16 -13.11 3.96
N ARG A 343 11.06 -12.56 4.50
CA ARG A 343 11.06 -11.99 5.84
C ARG A 343 11.13 -13.10 6.90
N ARG A 344 11.91 -12.86 7.93
CA ARG A 344 12.11 -13.71 9.10
C ARG A 344 11.84 -12.88 10.34
N VAL A 345 11.32 -13.55 11.37
CA VAL A 345 11.13 -12.99 12.70
C VAL A 345 12.19 -13.58 13.60
N ARG A 346 13.07 -12.73 14.12
CA ARG A 346 14.08 -13.08 15.12
C ARG A 346 13.66 -12.45 16.44
N VAL A 347 13.73 -13.21 17.53
CA VAL A 347 13.45 -12.72 18.87
C VAL A 347 14.74 -12.75 19.67
N ALA A 348 15.09 -11.63 20.28
CA ALA A 348 16.28 -11.47 21.11
C ALA A 348 15.89 -11.09 22.53
N ASP A 349 16.56 -11.65 23.53
CA ASP A 349 16.46 -11.20 24.90
C ASP A 349 16.97 -9.75 25.03
N ALA A 350 16.22 -8.87 25.68
CA ALA A 350 16.53 -7.43 25.71
C ALA A 350 17.81 -7.12 26.51
N ALA A 351 18.11 -7.92 27.53
CA ALA A 351 19.26 -7.70 28.42
C ALA A 351 20.55 -8.31 27.83
N SER A 352 20.51 -9.58 27.44
CA SER A 352 21.67 -10.35 26.98
C SER A 352 21.91 -10.27 25.47
N GLY A 353 20.91 -9.86 24.67
CA GLY A 353 20.98 -9.87 23.20
C GLY A 353 20.95 -11.26 22.56
N ARG A 354 20.89 -12.34 23.36
CA ARG A 354 20.81 -13.72 22.86
C ARG A 354 19.51 -13.90 22.08
N ALA A 355 19.61 -14.41 20.87
CA ALA A 355 18.49 -14.47 19.95
C ALA A 355 18.25 -15.85 19.35
N HIS A 356 17.02 -16.06 18.88
CA HIS A 356 16.62 -17.21 18.09
C HIS A 356 15.67 -16.77 16.97
N GLN A 357 15.63 -17.55 15.89
CA GLN A 357 14.68 -17.35 14.81
C GLN A 357 13.38 -18.09 15.11
N VAL A 358 12.24 -17.48 14.80
CA VAL A 358 10.94 -18.17 14.80
C VAL A 358 10.88 -19.08 13.57
N ALA A 359 10.70 -20.38 13.80
CA ALA A 359 10.55 -21.36 12.72
C ALA A 359 9.18 -21.22 12.06
N LEU A 360 9.16 -21.14 10.73
CA LEU A 360 7.96 -21.02 9.91
C LEU A 360 7.93 -22.15 8.86
N PRO A 361 6.76 -22.70 8.52
CA PRO A 361 6.66 -24.02 7.89
C PRO A 361 6.88 -24.06 6.38
N GLU A 362 6.62 -22.98 5.63
CA GLU A 362 6.65 -23.00 4.15
C GLU A 362 7.87 -22.29 3.55
N GLN A 363 8.15 -22.55 2.26
CA GLN A 363 9.30 -21.97 1.54
C GLN A 363 9.03 -20.57 0.97
N ALA A 364 7.76 -20.23 0.73
CA ALA A 364 7.30 -18.92 0.28
C ALA A 364 6.09 -18.51 1.11
N TYR A 365 6.25 -17.51 1.97
CA TYR A 365 5.26 -17.01 2.91
C TYR A 365 5.46 -15.50 3.14
N GLY A 366 4.44 -14.85 3.68
CA GLY A 366 4.55 -13.55 4.33
C GLY A 366 4.36 -13.69 5.84
N VAL A 367 5.11 -12.90 6.60
CA VAL A 367 4.94 -12.74 8.04
C VAL A 367 4.85 -11.25 8.37
N PHE A 368 3.93 -10.86 9.25
CA PHE A 368 3.69 -9.47 9.60
C PHE A 368 3.41 -9.39 11.09
N LEU A 369 4.07 -8.49 11.81
CA LEU A 369 3.69 -8.29 13.20
C LEU A 369 2.26 -7.77 13.29
N GLY A 370 1.53 -8.29 14.27
CA GLY A 370 0.17 -7.87 14.57
C GLY A 370 0.13 -6.71 15.56
N PRO A 371 -1.07 -6.36 16.08
CA PRO A 371 -1.19 -5.39 17.15
C PRO A 371 -0.53 -5.94 18.42
N ASN A 372 0.57 -5.29 18.82
CA ASN A 372 1.36 -5.61 20.00
C ASN A 372 1.45 -4.37 20.90
N ALA A 373 0.32 -3.98 21.50
CA ALA A 373 0.20 -2.75 22.29
C ALA A 373 0.86 -2.86 23.68
N SER A 374 0.71 -4.02 24.35
CA SER A 374 1.27 -4.25 25.68
C SER A 374 2.81 -4.34 25.65
N TYR A 375 3.49 -3.39 26.30
CA TYR A 375 4.95 -3.38 26.44
C TYR A 375 5.47 -4.52 27.34
N ASP A 376 4.75 -4.81 28.42
CA ASP A 376 5.05 -5.90 29.34
C ASP A 376 4.19 -7.13 29.01
N THR A 377 4.67 -7.94 28.08
CA THR A 377 3.99 -9.17 27.61
C THR A 377 4.99 -10.33 27.53
N PRO A 378 4.58 -11.59 27.71
CA PRO A 378 5.44 -12.75 27.46
C PRO A 378 5.43 -13.20 26.00
N SER A 379 4.54 -12.66 25.17
CA SER A 379 4.31 -13.11 23.80
C SER A 379 4.29 -11.98 22.78
N VAL A 380 4.66 -12.31 21.55
CA VAL A 380 4.48 -11.44 20.37
C VAL A 380 3.42 -12.03 19.45
N ARG A 381 2.50 -11.18 18.99
CA ARG A 381 1.52 -11.53 17.98
C ARG A 381 2.02 -11.24 16.58
N PHE A 382 1.85 -12.17 15.67
CA PHE A 382 2.09 -11.95 14.24
C PHE A 382 1.10 -12.73 13.38
N THR A 383 0.90 -12.25 12.15
CA THR A 383 0.13 -12.94 11.12
C THR A 383 1.10 -13.62 10.17
N TYR A 384 0.82 -14.88 9.88
CA TYR A 384 1.50 -15.69 8.88
C TYR A 384 0.53 -16.06 7.76
N SER A 385 0.99 -16.05 6.52
CA SER A 385 0.22 -16.51 5.37
C SER A 385 1.15 -16.95 4.24
N SER A 386 0.69 -17.82 3.35
CA SER A 386 1.36 -18.11 2.07
C SER A 386 0.35 -17.98 0.92
N LEU A 387 0.78 -18.17 -0.32
CA LEU A 387 -0.15 -18.22 -1.46
C LEU A 387 -1.20 -19.35 -1.36
N VAL A 388 -0.99 -20.36 -0.50
CA VAL A 388 -1.93 -21.48 -0.27
C VAL A 388 -2.39 -21.61 1.19
N THR A 389 -1.80 -20.88 2.12
CA THR A 389 -2.19 -20.90 3.53
C THR A 389 -2.93 -19.60 3.88
N PRO A 390 -4.25 -19.65 4.12
CA PRO A 390 -5.01 -18.52 4.64
C PRO A 390 -4.36 -17.92 5.88
N SER A 391 -4.52 -16.60 6.05
CA SER A 391 -3.92 -15.87 7.16
C SER A 391 -4.19 -16.56 8.51
N THR A 392 -3.12 -16.83 9.24
CA THR A 392 -3.17 -17.38 10.59
C THR A 392 -2.46 -16.41 11.53
N VAL A 393 -3.20 -15.92 12.51
CA VAL A 393 -2.69 -15.10 13.60
C VAL A 393 -2.15 -16.03 14.68
N TYR A 394 -0.88 -15.86 15.02
CA TYR A 394 -0.19 -16.58 16.07
C TYR A 394 0.12 -15.65 17.23
N ASP A 395 -0.06 -16.15 18.45
CA ASP A 395 0.61 -15.64 19.65
C ASP A 395 1.84 -16.52 19.90
N TYR A 396 3.02 -15.93 19.78
CA TYR A 396 4.28 -16.62 20.00
C TYR A 396 4.77 -16.38 21.41
N ASP A 397 4.77 -17.42 22.23
CA ASP A 397 5.40 -17.39 23.55
C ASP A 397 6.92 -17.35 23.38
N VAL A 398 7.54 -16.26 23.82
CA VAL A 398 8.97 -16.02 23.60
C VAL A 398 9.83 -16.97 24.41
N SER A 399 9.40 -17.32 25.63
CA SER A 399 10.16 -18.16 26.55
C SER A 399 10.06 -19.64 26.18
N ALA A 400 8.83 -20.12 25.95
CA ALA A 400 8.55 -21.50 25.57
C ALA A 400 8.83 -21.77 24.09
N ARG A 401 9.05 -20.71 23.29
CA ARG A 401 9.27 -20.75 21.84
C ARG A 401 8.14 -21.47 21.08
N ARG A 402 6.91 -21.29 21.55
CA ARG A 402 5.74 -22.02 21.06
C ARG A 402 4.78 -21.09 20.34
N LEU A 403 4.30 -21.52 19.18
CA LEU A 403 3.21 -20.87 18.44
C LEU A 403 1.86 -21.35 18.98
N ALA A 404 1.04 -20.43 19.45
CA ALA A 404 -0.38 -20.66 19.73
C ALA A 404 -1.22 -20.01 18.63
N VAL A 405 -2.13 -20.75 18.01
CA VAL A 405 -3.05 -20.20 17.01
C VAL A 405 -4.08 -19.35 17.73
N ALA A 406 -4.05 -18.04 17.50
CA ALA A 406 -5.07 -17.11 17.98
C ALA A 406 -6.30 -17.14 17.04
N LYS A 407 -6.07 -17.21 15.73
CA LYS A 407 -7.12 -17.39 14.72
C LYS A 407 -6.54 -17.87 13.40
N ARG A 408 -7.25 -18.77 12.75
CA ARG A 408 -7.10 -19.04 11.31
C ARG A 408 -8.26 -18.40 10.57
N THR A 409 -7.99 -17.64 9.52
CA THR A 409 -9.02 -17.12 8.63
C THR A 409 -9.74 -18.30 7.98
N GLU A 410 -11.03 -18.40 8.24
CA GLU A 410 -11.90 -19.38 7.60
C GLU A 410 -12.22 -18.92 6.18
N VAL A 411 -11.98 -19.80 5.21
CA VAL A 411 -12.27 -19.55 3.80
C VAL A 411 -13.20 -20.68 3.35
N PRO A 412 -14.53 -20.45 3.31
CA PRO A 412 -15.47 -21.50 2.94
C PRO A 412 -15.10 -22.12 1.59
N THR A 413 -15.27 -23.43 1.46
CA THR A 413 -15.00 -24.24 0.24
C THR A 413 -13.54 -24.28 -0.23
N TYR A 414 -12.61 -23.67 0.51
CA TYR A 414 -11.19 -23.71 0.18
C TYR A 414 -10.53 -24.99 0.68
N ASP A 415 -9.88 -25.70 -0.22
CA ASP A 415 -9.01 -26.83 0.10
C ASP A 415 -7.59 -26.56 -0.41
N PRO A 416 -6.60 -26.32 0.46
CA PRO A 416 -5.21 -26.07 0.06
C PRO A 416 -4.59 -27.25 -0.69
N SER A 417 -5.10 -28.48 -0.51
CA SER A 417 -4.55 -29.68 -1.13
C SER A 417 -4.61 -29.64 -2.67
N ARG A 418 -5.50 -28.81 -3.24
CA ARG A 418 -5.74 -28.65 -4.69
C ARG A 418 -4.72 -27.77 -5.40
N TYR A 419 -3.86 -27.08 -4.66
CA TYR A 419 -2.99 -26.04 -5.21
C TYR A 419 -1.51 -26.33 -4.91
N GLU A 420 -0.63 -25.82 -5.77
CA GLU A 420 0.81 -25.86 -5.56
C GLU A 420 1.40 -24.45 -5.66
N VAL A 421 2.46 -24.21 -4.88
CA VAL A 421 3.27 -23.01 -4.93
C VAL A 421 4.67 -23.39 -5.38
N ARG A 422 5.21 -22.66 -6.34
CA ARG A 422 6.61 -22.77 -6.77
C ARG A 422 7.32 -21.45 -6.58
N ARG A 423 8.60 -21.55 -6.22
CA ARG A 423 9.51 -20.40 -6.21
C ARG A 423 10.54 -20.60 -7.31
N LEU A 424 10.56 -19.68 -8.26
CA LEU A 424 11.46 -19.70 -9.40
C LEU A 424 12.50 -18.59 -9.26
N MET A 425 13.65 -18.78 -9.89
CA MET A 425 14.61 -17.72 -10.17
C MET A 425 14.69 -17.56 -11.69
N ILE A 426 14.25 -16.42 -12.20
CA ILE A 426 14.31 -16.11 -13.63
C ILE A 426 15.45 -15.12 -13.86
N PRO A 427 16.47 -15.46 -14.68
CA PRO A 427 17.54 -14.53 -14.97
C PRO A 427 16.99 -13.37 -15.81
N ALA A 428 17.23 -12.14 -15.36
CA ALA A 428 17.08 -10.94 -16.16
C ALA A 428 18.17 -10.88 -17.25
N ARG A 429 18.05 -9.93 -18.17
CA ARG A 429 18.99 -9.72 -19.28
C ARG A 429 20.42 -9.44 -18.83
N ASP A 430 20.58 -8.84 -17.65
CA ASP A 430 21.88 -8.61 -16.99
C ASP A 430 22.34 -9.79 -16.11
N LYS A 431 21.67 -10.94 -16.22
CA LYS A 431 21.89 -12.19 -15.46
C LYS A 431 21.50 -12.14 -13.98
N THR A 432 20.94 -11.03 -13.49
CA THR A 432 20.41 -10.96 -12.13
C THR A 432 19.26 -11.97 -11.97
N PRO A 433 19.30 -12.89 -10.98
CA PRO A 433 18.21 -13.84 -10.75
C PRO A 433 17.04 -13.15 -10.05
N VAL A 434 15.97 -12.87 -10.78
CA VAL A 434 14.72 -12.28 -10.25
C VAL A 434 13.86 -13.39 -9.63
N PRO A 435 13.54 -13.32 -8.32
CA PRO A 435 12.65 -14.29 -7.70
C PRO A 435 11.21 -14.15 -8.21
N VAL A 436 10.53 -15.27 -8.40
CA VAL A 436 9.11 -15.31 -8.79
C VAL A 436 8.36 -16.32 -7.93
N SER A 437 7.26 -15.90 -7.31
CA SER A 437 6.34 -16.80 -6.59
C SER A 437 5.16 -17.14 -7.48
N VAL A 438 4.91 -18.43 -7.71
CA VAL A 438 3.89 -18.92 -8.64
C VAL A 438 2.90 -19.78 -7.88
N LEU A 439 1.61 -19.48 -8.03
CA LEU A 439 0.46 -20.24 -7.54
C LEU A 439 -0.31 -20.83 -8.73
N MET A 440 -0.63 -22.12 -8.67
CA MET A 440 -1.48 -22.78 -9.66
C MET A 440 -2.21 -23.97 -9.04
N ARG A 441 -3.15 -24.55 -9.79
CA ARG A 441 -3.73 -25.84 -9.42
C ARG A 441 -2.68 -26.94 -9.56
N LYS A 442 -2.73 -27.94 -8.67
CA LYS A 442 -1.91 -29.14 -8.82
C LYS A 442 -2.25 -29.82 -10.14
N GLY A 443 -1.21 -30.25 -10.84
CA GLY A 443 -1.36 -30.94 -12.12
C GLY A 443 -1.62 -30.00 -13.31
N THR A 444 -1.55 -28.67 -13.13
CA THR A 444 -1.56 -27.74 -14.26
C THR A 444 -0.43 -28.08 -15.23
N ALA A 445 -0.78 -28.39 -16.48
CA ALA A 445 0.20 -28.69 -17.52
C ALA A 445 1.03 -27.44 -17.87
N LEU A 446 2.36 -27.62 -17.95
CA LEU A 446 3.29 -26.58 -18.40
C LEU A 446 3.55 -26.72 -19.91
N ASP A 447 2.48 -26.62 -20.68
CA ASP A 447 2.47 -26.75 -22.15
C ASP A 447 2.24 -25.41 -22.87
N GLY A 448 2.18 -24.31 -22.11
CA GLY A 448 1.96 -22.95 -22.61
C GLY A 448 0.49 -22.58 -22.78
N ARG A 449 -0.48 -23.49 -22.53
CA ARG A 449 -1.90 -23.21 -22.76
C ARG A 449 -2.61 -22.54 -21.60
N SER A 450 -2.02 -22.56 -20.40
CA SER A 450 -2.63 -21.95 -19.22
C SER A 450 -2.61 -20.42 -19.32
N PRO A 451 -3.73 -19.72 -19.09
CA PRO A 451 -3.70 -18.28 -18.90
C PRO A 451 -2.92 -17.92 -17.63
N LEU A 452 -2.26 -16.78 -17.62
CA LEU A 452 -1.43 -16.35 -16.50
C LEU A 452 -1.71 -14.90 -16.14
N LEU A 453 -1.90 -14.65 -14.84
CA LEU A 453 -1.89 -13.31 -14.28
C LEU A 453 -0.54 -13.03 -13.62
N LEU A 454 0.24 -12.11 -14.19
CA LEU A 454 1.52 -11.66 -13.68
C LEU A 454 1.36 -10.31 -12.99
N TYR A 455 1.68 -10.26 -11.70
CA TYR A 455 1.58 -9.04 -10.90
C TYR A 455 2.95 -8.59 -10.39
N ALA A 456 3.18 -7.27 -10.39
CA ALA A 456 4.34 -6.65 -9.74
C ALA A 456 4.10 -5.18 -9.37
N TYR A 457 5.03 -4.62 -8.58
CA TYR A 457 5.00 -3.22 -8.15
C TYR A 457 6.34 -2.50 -8.36
N GLY A 458 7.41 -2.96 -7.69
CA GLY A 458 8.80 -2.57 -7.99
C GLY A 458 9.16 -1.11 -7.72
N SER A 459 8.65 -0.48 -6.66
CA SER A 459 8.99 0.91 -6.30
C SER A 459 8.99 1.15 -4.79
N TYR A 460 9.65 2.23 -4.34
CA TYR A 460 9.75 2.67 -2.94
C TYR A 460 10.36 1.65 -1.96
N GLY A 461 10.93 0.56 -2.47
CA GLY A 461 11.33 -0.58 -1.65
C GLY A 461 10.16 -1.41 -1.14
N ALA A 462 8.92 -1.14 -1.59
CA ALA A 462 7.75 -1.90 -1.19
C ALA A 462 7.84 -3.34 -1.69
N THR A 463 7.64 -4.29 -0.78
CA THR A 463 7.81 -5.73 -1.05
C THR A 463 6.47 -6.41 -1.30
N GLN A 464 6.45 -7.35 -2.25
CA GLN A 464 5.25 -8.13 -2.57
C GLN A 464 5.28 -9.48 -1.86
N GLU A 465 4.77 -9.53 -0.64
CA GLU A 465 4.76 -10.77 0.13
C GLU A 465 3.84 -11.84 -0.49
N PRO A 466 4.31 -13.08 -0.68
CA PRO A 466 3.53 -14.18 -1.27
C PRO A 466 2.49 -14.69 -0.28
N THR A 467 1.40 -13.93 -0.13
CA THR A 467 0.33 -14.13 0.86
C THR A 467 -0.99 -14.51 0.22
N PHE A 468 -1.87 -15.11 1.02
CA PHE A 468 -3.15 -15.62 0.58
C PHE A 468 -4.08 -14.50 0.16
N ARG A 469 -4.65 -14.60 -1.04
CA ARG A 469 -5.69 -13.69 -1.55
C ARG A 469 -6.88 -14.51 -2.01
N ALA A 470 -7.95 -14.55 -1.21
CA ALA A 470 -9.13 -15.39 -1.48
C ALA A 470 -9.72 -15.15 -2.88
N SER A 471 -9.71 -13.89 -3.35
CA SER A 471 -10.27 -13.52 -4.64
C SER A 471 -9.55 -14.19 -5.81
N VAL A 472 -8.22 -14.35 -5.76
CA VAL A 472 -7.43 -14.87 -6.90
C VAL A 472 -7.83 -16.30 -7.27
N PHE A 473 -8.40 -17.05 -6.33
CA PHE A 473 -8.91 -18.39 -6.58
C PHE A 473 -10.09 -18.40 -7.55
N SER A 474 -10.83 -17.30 -7.72
CA SER A 474 -11.81 -17.21 -8.82
C SER A 474 -11.17 -17.28 -10.21
N LEU A 475 -9.89 -16.90 -10.36
CA LEU A 475 -9.11 -17.12 -11.58
C LEU A 475 -8.41 -18.48 -11.59
N VAL A 476 -7.73 -18.84 -10.49
CA VAL A 476 -6.98 -20.12 -10.40
C VAL A 476 -7.91 -21.33 -10.54
N ASP A 477 -9.17 -21.21 -10.08
CA ASP A 477 -10.21 -22.23 -10.25
C ASP A 477 -10.69 -22.39 -11.69
N ARG A 478 -10.34 -21.45 -12.56
CA ARG A 478 -10.53 -21.49 -14.02
C ARG A 478 -9.25 -21.81 -14.77
N GLY A 479 -8.21 -22.29 -14.09
CA GLY A 479 -6.96 -22.72 -14.72
C GLY A 479 -5.93 -21.60 -14.92
N PHE A 480 -6.13 -20.41 -14.34
CA PHE A 480 -5.07 -19.40 -14.33
C PHE A 480 -3.89 -19.86 -13.47
N VAL A 481 -2.68 -19.59 -13.97
CA VAL A 481 -1.48 -19.45 -13.15
C VAL A 481 -1.45 -18.03 -12.61
N TYR A 482 -1.15 -17.86 -11.32
CA TYR A 482 -0.92 -16.55 -10.72
C TYR A 482 0.55 -16.41 -10.32
N ALA A 483 1.22 -15.35 -10.76
CA ALA A 483 2.62 -15.13 -10.48
C ALA A 483 2.88 -13.73 -9.91
N LEU A 484 3.73 -13.66 -8.89
CA LEU A 484 4.29 -12.44 -8.32
C LEU A 484 5.75 -12.32 -8.77
N ALA A 485 6.08 -11.26 -9.52
CA ALA A 485 7.46 -10.95 -9.89
C ALA A 485 8.08 -10.00 -8.87
N HIS A 486 9.12 -10.46 -8.17
CA HIS A 486 9.82 -9.71 -7.13
C HIS A 486 10.94 -8.85 -7.73
N ILE A 487 10.55 -7.95 -8.63
CA ILE A 487 11.44 -7.13 -9.48
C ILE A 487 12.20 -6.06 -8.69
N ARG A 488 13.34 -5.58 -9.23
CA ARG A 488 14.11 -4.47 -8.62
C ARG A 488 13.26 -3.21 -8.46
N GLY A 489 13.59 -2.44 -7.42
CA GLY A 489 12.81 -1.32 -6.92
C GLY A 489 11.91 -1.68 -5.73
N GLY A 490 11.67 -2.98 -5.48
CA GLY A 490 11.28 -3.51 -4.17
C GLY A 490 12.50 -3.77 -3.27
N GLN A 491 12.32 -4.37 -2.08
CA GLN A 491 13.39 -4.73 -1.13
C GLN A 491 13.42 -6.22 -0.78
N GLU A 492 12.85 -7.08 -1.61
CA GLU A 492 12.78 -8.52 -1.36
C GLU A 492 14.19 -9.11 -1.13
N MET A 493 15.18 -8.64 -1.91
CA MET A 493 16.59 -9.05 -1.79
C MET A 493 17.45 -8.04 -0.99
N GLY A 494 16.84 -7.18 -0.19
CA GLY A 494 17.52 -6.16 0.64
C GLY A 494 17.69 -4.81 -0.04
N ARG A 495 18.44 -3.90 0.60
CA ARG A 495 18.49 -2.48 0.20
C ARG A 495 19.02 -2.26 -1.22
N ALA A 496 20.04 -3.02 -1.61
CA ALA A 496 20.61 -2.94 -2.96
C ALA A 496 19.57 -3.25 -4.06
N TRP A 497 18.57 -4.09 -3.78
CA TRP A 497 17.49 -4.41 -4.72
C TRP A 497 16.62 -3.19 -5.04
N TYR A 498 16.41 -2.32 -4.05
CA TYR A 498 15.68 -1.07 -4.20
C TYR A 498 16.52 0.00 -4.89
N ASP A 499 17.77 0.19 -4.46
CA ASP A 499 18.66 1.19 -5.03
C ASP A 499 18.96 0.91 -6.53
N GLN A 500 18.91 -0.36 -6.93
CA GLN A 500 19.03 -0.80 -8.33
C GLN A 500 17.72 -0.70 -9.13
N GLY A 501 16.63 -0.16 -8.59
CA GLY A 501 15.35 0.03 -9.29
C GLY A 501 14.70 1.38 -8.99
N LYS A 502 15.51 2.42 -8.77
CA LYS A 502 15.08 3.81 -8.57
C LYS A 502 16.04 4.80 -9.24
N MET A 503 15.65 6.07 -9.33
CA MET A 503 16.47 7.13 -9.95
C MET A 503 16.99 6.69 -11.33
N LEU A 504 18.27 6.90 -11.63
CA LEU A 504 18.90 6.52 -12.90
C LEU A 504 19.08 5.00 -13.11
N ASN A 505 18.61 4.17 -12.17
CA ASN A 505 18.50 2.72 -12.31
C ASN A 505 17.05 2.25 -12.51
N LYS A 506 16.08 3.17 -12.59
CA LYS A 506 14.65 2.81 -12.57
C LYS A 506 14.25 1.85 -13.69
N ARG A 507 14.92 1.90 -14.84
CA ARG A 507 14.64 1.01 -15.98
C ARG A 507 14.81 -0.48 -15.66
N ASN A 508 15.64 -0.83 -14.68
CA ASN A 508 15.79 -2.21 -14.23
C ASN A 508 14.47 -2.82 -13.72
N THR A 509 13.59 -2.02 -13.10
CA THR A 509 12.24 -2.47 -12.72
C THR A 509 11.48 -3.02 -13.93
N PHE A 510 11.51 -2.29 -15.05
CA PHE A 510 10.76 -2.64 -16.25
C PHE A 510 11.40 -3.84 -16.96
N PHE A 511 12.73 -3.84 -17.07
CA PHE A 511 13.49 -4.94 -17.66
C PHE A 511 13.28 -6.26 -16.91
N ASP A 512 13.34 -6.24 -15.57
CA ASP A 512 13.07 -7.43 -14.76
C ASP A 512 11.68 -8.00 -15.03
N PHE A 513 10.66 -7.14 -15.14
CA PHE A 513 9.29 -7.58 -15.39
C PHE A 513 9.11 -8.19 -16.79
N GLU A 514 9.68 -7.56 -17.81
CA GLU A 514 9.68 -8.07 -19.19
C GLU A 514 10.41 -9.42 -19.29
N ASP A 515 11.57 -9.54 -18.63
CA ASP A 515 12.39 -10.74 -18.67
C ASP A 515 11.74 -11.88 -17.87
N VAL A 516 11.03 -11.57 -16.78
CA VAL A 516 10.16 -12.52 -16.06
C VAL A 516 9.00 -12.98 -16.94
N ALA A 517 8.31 -12.06 -17.61
CA ALA A 517 7.20 -12.38 -18.52
C ALA A 517 7.68 -13.32 -19.65
N ALA A 518 8.75 -12.96 -20.34
CA ALA A 518 9.35 -13.79 -21.39
C ALA A 518 9.86 -15.13 -20.84
N GLY A 519 10.45 -15.13 -19.65
CA GLY A 519 10.96 -16.33 -18.99
C GLY A 519 9.87 -17.32 -18.57
N LEU A 520 8.67 -16.85 -18.22
CA LEU A 520 7.50 -17.69 -17.91
C LEU A 520 6.91 -18.30 -19.20
N VAL A 521 6.84 -17.51 -20.28
CA VAL A 521 6.43 -17.99 -21.61
C VAL A 521 7.39 -19.05 -22.14
N ALA A 522 8.70 -18.80 -22.09
CA ALA A 522 9.73 -19.74 -22.56
C ALA A 522 9.71 -21.06 -21.79
N ARG A 523 9.38 -21.02 -20.49
CA ARG A 523 9.20 -22.21 -19.63
C ARG A 523 7.82 -22.83 -19.73
N ARG A 524 6.97 -22.37 -20.66
CA ARG A 524 5.64 -22.91 -20.95
C ARG A 524 4.67 -22.88 -19.77
N TYR A 525 4.84 -21.94 -18.83
CA TYR A 525 3.78 -21.67 -17.83
C TYR A 525 2.56 -21.01 -18.49
N THR A 526 2.77 -20.33 -19.61
CA THR A 526 1.75 -19.63 -20.39
C THR A 526 2.29 -19.34 -21.80
N SER A 527 1.52 -18.59 -22.58
CA SER A 527 1.87 -18.05 -23.89
C SER A 527 1.55 -16.56 -23.95
N ALA A 528 2.17 -15.81 -24.88
CA ALA A 528 1.97 -14.36 -24.99
C ALA A 528 0.50 -13.98 -25.25
N ASP A 529 -0.24 -14.79 -26.00
CA ASP A 529 -1.68 -14.62 -26.27
C ASP A 529 -2.58 -14.96 -25.07
N ARG A 530 -2.00 -15.37 -23.93
CA ARG A 530 -2.73 -15.72 -22.70
C ARG A 530 -2.14 -15.07 -21.43
N LEU A 531 -1.09 -14.28 -21.57
CA LEU A 531 -0.45 -13.58 -20.46
C LEU A 531 -1.13 -12.24 -20.19
N VAL A 532 -1.59 -12.06 -18.95
CA VAL A 532 -2.19 -10.83 -18.44
C VAL A 532 -1.26 -10.20 -17.41
N ALA A 533 -0.91 -8.93 -17.59
CA ALA A 533 -0.14 -8.17 -16.60
C ALA A 533 -1.07 -7.29 -15.73
N ASN A 534 -0.73 -7.14 -14.45
CA ASN A 534 -1.42 -6.21 -13.55
C ASN A 534 -0.44 -5.49 -12.61
N GLY A 535 -0.70 -4.20 -12.39
CA GLY A 535 0.01 -3.36 -11.46
C GLY A 535 -0.78 -2.08 -11.20
N GLY A 536 -0.62 -1.50 -10.00
CA GLY A 536 -1.32 -0.27 -9.64
C GLY A 536 -0.44 0.78 -8.97
N SER A 537 -0.85 2.05 -9.00
CA SER A 537 -0.06 3.19 -8.52
C SER A 537 1.29 3.24 -9.27
N ALA A 538 2.43 3.15 -8.59
CA ALA A 538 3.75 2.98 -9.21
C ALA A 538 3.91 1.63 -9.95
N GLY A 539 3.15 0.59 -9.60
CA GLY A 539 3.00 -0.60 -10.45
C GLY A 539 2.23 -0.30 -11.74
N GLY A 540 1.40 0.74 -11.75
CA GLY A 540 0.74 1.26 -12.95
C GLY A 540 1.68 2.03 -13.88
N LEU A 541 2.71 2.71 -13.33
CA LEU A 541 3.85 3.19 -14.11
C LEU A 541 4.49 2.03 -14.87
N LEU A 542 4.82 0.94 -14.17
CA LEU A 542 5.34 -0.28 -14.79
C LEU A 542 4.43 -0.78 -15.92
N MET A 543 3.11 -0.87 -15.69
CA MET A 543 2.16 -1.28 -16.74
C MET A 543 2.20 -0.36 -17.96
N GLY A 544 2.28 0.96 -17.75
CA GLY A 544 2.35 1.92 -18.84
C GLY A 544 3.64 1.82 -19.66
N VAL A 545 4.78 1.58 -19.00
CA VAL A 545 6.08 1.39 -19.68
C VAL A 545 6.05 0.13 -20.54
N VAL A 546 5.68 -1.01 -19.98
CA VAL A 546 5.73 -2.29 -20.73
C VAL A 546 4.68 -2.36 -21.84
N ALA A 547 3.57 -1.61 -21.71
CA ALA A 547 2.62 -1.41 -22.81
C ALA A 547 3.24 -0.65 -23.99
N ASN A 548 4.15 0.29 -23.74
CA ASN A 548 4.87 1.02 -24.79
C ASN A 548 6.03 0.19 -25.35
N GLU A 549 6.83 -0.43 -24.49
CA GLU A 549 8.11 -1.04 -24.89
C GLU A 549 7.95 -2.45 -25.45
N ARG A 550 7.13 -3.30 -24.82
CA ARG A 550 6.98 -4.74 -25.14
C ARG A 550 5.51 -5.19 -25.20
N PRO A 551 4.62 -4.50 -25.94
CA PRO A 551 3.19 -4.83 -25.99
C PRO A 551 2.92 -6.26 -26.48
N GLU A 552 3.82 -6.85 -27.26
CA GLU A 552 3.67 -8.19 -27.84
C GLU A 552 3.82 -9.33 -26.83
N LEU A 553 4.34 -9.06 -25.63
CA LEU A 553 4.44 -10.07 -24.56
C LEU A 553 3.10 -10.35 -23.89
N PHE A 554 2.13 -9.45 -24.02
CA PHE A 554 0.91 -9.48 -23.22
C PHE A 554 -0.34 -9.58 -24.09
N ARG A 555 -1.28 -10.42 -23.68
CA ARG A 555 -2.64 -10.42 -24.20
C ARG A 555 -3.41 -9.23 -23.68
N ALA A 556 -3.27 -8.96 -22.37
CA ALA A 556 -3.95 -7.88 -21.70
C ALA A 556 -3.12 -7.25 -20.58
N ILE A 557 -3.40 -5.97 -20.29
CA ILE A 557 -2.80 -5.21 -19.20
C ILE A 557 -3.91 -4.55 -18.38
N VAL A 558 -3.88 -4.72 -17.06
CA VAL A 558 -4.74 -4.02 -16.11
C VAL A 558 -3.90 -3.04 -15.30
N ALA A 559 -4.11 -1.75 -15.53
CA ALA A 559 -3.38 -0.66 -14.90
C ALA A 559 -4.30 0.08 -13.90
N ASP A 560 -4.12 -0.19 -12.61
CA ASP A 560 -4.95 0.38 -11.54
C ASP A 560 -4.36 1.70 -11.03
N VAL A 561 -5.13 2.80 -11.04
CA VAL A 561 -4.68 4.15 -10.59
C VAL A 561 -3.25 4.49 -11.03
N PRO A 562 -2.91 4.41 -12.34
CA PRO A 562 -1.52 4.30 -12.76
C PRO A 562 -0.81 5.66 -12.86
N PHE A 563 0.38 5.76 -12.28
CA PHE A 563 1.28 6.92 -12.42
C PHE A 563 1.90 6.93 -13.83
N VAL A 564 1.38 7.75 -14.74
CA VAL A 564 1.69 7.64 -16.19
C VAL A 564 2.08 8.95 -16.85
N ASP A 565 1.86 10.08 -16.18
CA ASP A 565 2.18 11.42 -16.67
C ASP A 565 3.46 11.97 -15.99
N VAL A 566 4.50 11.14 -15.97
CA VAL A 566 5.68 11.30 -15.09
C VAL A 566 6.31 12.68 -15.22
N ILE A 567 6.51 13.18 -16.44
CA ILE A 567 7.18 14.47 -16.66
C ILE A 567 6.34 15.65 -16.17
N ASN A 568 5.05 15.68 -16.50
CA ASN A 568 4.18 16.79 -16.14
C ASN A 568 3.85 16.80 -14.65
N THR A 569 3.74 15.63 -14.01
CA THR A 569 3.53 15.52 -12.57
C THR A 569 4.81 15.88 -11.81
N MET A 570 5.95 15.28 -12.17
CA MET A 570 7.19 15.42 -11.38
C MET A 570 7.86 16.80 -11.46
N ARG A 571 7.46 17.64 -12.43
CA ARG A 571 7.92 19.04 -12.50
C ARG A 571 7.14 19.98 -11.57
N ASP A 572 5.96 19.57 -11.10
CA ASP A 572 5.03 20.43 -10.38
C ASP A 572 4.96 20.07 -8.89
N ALA A 573 5.79 20.74 -8.08
CA ALA A 573 5.86 20.52 -6.64
C ALA A 573 4.59 20.97 -5.87
N SER A 574 3.61 21.58 -6.53
CA SER A 574 2.32 21.89 -5.90
C SER A 574 1.39 20.68 -5.79
N LEU A 575 1.68 19.61 -6.55
CA LEU A 575 0.95 18.35 -6.49
C LEU A 575 1.40 17.51 -5.29
N PRO A 576 0.50 16.68 -4.74
CA PRO A 576 0.90 15.70 -3.75
C PRO A 576 2.05 14.80 -4.20
N LEU A 577 2.92 14.47 -3.24
CA LEU A 577 4.07 13.55 -3.38
C LEU A 577 5.23 14.02 -4.28
N THR A 578 5.00 14.90 -5.26
CA THR A 578 6.00 15.26 -6.28
C THR A 578 7.38 15.62 -5.71
N ALA A 579 7.43 16.54 -4.76
CA ALA A 579 8.71 17.02 -4.24
C ALA A 579 9.49 15.92 -3.53
N GLN A 580 8.82 15.10 -2.72
CA GLN A 580 9.42 13.97 -2.02
C GLN A 580 9.93 12.93 -3.02
N GLU A 581 9.14 12.66 -4.06
CA GLU A 581 9.42 11.63 -5.07
C GLU A 581 10.55 12.00 -6.04
N TRP A 582 11.09 13.22 -5.98
CA TRP A 582 12.36 13.53 -6.65
C TRP A 582 13.49 12.60 -6.22
N LEU A 583 13.45 12.08 -4.99
CA LEU A 583 14.42 11.10 -4.46
C LEU A 583 14.11 9.64 -4.85
N GLN A 584 13.01 9.42 -5.58
CA GLN A 584 12.55 8.13 -6.07
C GLN A 584 12.73 8.00 -7.59
N TRP A 585 12.34 9.01 -8.37
CA TRP A 585 12.36 8.99 -9.84
C TRP A 585 13.43 9.89 -10.44
N GLY A 586 13.74 11.00 -9.77
CA GLY A 586 14.41 12.16 -10.32
C GLY A 586 13.51 13.40 -10.34
N ASN A 587 14.13 14.55 -10.46
CA ASN A 587 13.54 15.87 -10.64
C ASN A 587 13.71 16.29 -12.12
N PRO A 588 12.64 16.29 -12.93
CA PRO A 588 12.72 16.65 -14.35
C PRO A 588 13.04 18.14 -14.60
N ASN A 589 13.23 18.95 -13.55
CA ASN A 589 13.84 20.28 -13.68
C ASN A 589 15.37 20.21 -13.84
N VAL A 590 15.99 19.06 -13.58
CA VAL A 590 17.41 18.76 -13.83
C VAL A 590 17.51 17.98 -15.15
N LYS A 591 18.25 18.52 -16.13
CA LYS A 591 18.27 17.98 -17.51
C LYS A 591 18.60 16.48 -17.59
N ALA A 592 19.61 16.01 -16.87
CA ALA A 592 20.01 14.60 -16.92
C ALA A 592 18.90 13.67 -16.39
N GLU A 593 18.20 14.10 -15.35
CA GLU A 593 17.08 13.34 -14.77
C GLU A 593 15.84 13.44 -15.67
N TYR A 594 15.58 14.62 -16.28
CA TYR A 594 14.57 14.80 -17.31
C TYR A 594 14.75 13.83 -18.48
N ASP A 595 15.94 13.81 -19.09
CA ASP A 595 16.23 12.96 -20.25
C ASP A 595 16.01 11.47 -19.90
N TYR A 596 16.44 11.06 -18.70
CA TYR A 596 16.27 9.69 -18.23
C TYR A 596 14.80 9.35 -17.95
N MET A 597 14.08 10.20 -17.21
CA MET A 597 12.66 10.02 -16.90
C MET A 597 11.81 10.00 -18.17
N LYS A 598 12.10 10.89 -19.12
CA LYS A 598 11.40 10.96 -20.41
C LYS A 598 11.60 9.69 -21.22
N SER A 599 12.75 9.01 -21.08
CA SER A 599 13.00 7.74 -21.78
C SER A 599 12.01 6.62 -21.45
N TYR A 600 11.34 6.68 -20.30
CA TYR A 600 10.35 5.67 -19.89
C TYR A 600 8.96 6.24 -19.59
N SER A 601 8.78 7.56 -19.44
CA SER A 601 7.46 8.13 -19.10
C SER A 601 6.34 7.62 -20.02
N PRO A 602 5.29 6.94 -19.49
CA PRO A 602 4.30 6.28 -20.33
C PRO A 602 3.55 7.23 -21.26
N TYR A 603 3.17 8.42 -20.78
CA TYR A 603 2.44 9.41 -21.57
C TYR A 603 3.27 9.94 -22.74
N GLU A 604 4.52 10.31 -22.52
CA GLU A 604 5.42 10.83 -23.57
C GLU A 604 5.80 9.76 -24.60
N ASN A 605 5.83 8.48 -24.23
CA ASN A 605 6.26 7.38 -25.09
C ASN A 605 5.12 6.61 -25.79
N VAL A 606 3.88 7.11 -25.72
CA VAL A 606 2.80 6.59 -26.58
C VAL A 606 3.16 6.84 -28.04
N ARG A 607 3.15 5.78 -28.86
CA ARG A 607 3.54 5.81 -30.28
C ARG A 607 2.59 4.99 -31.15
N ALA A 608 2.65 5.22 -32.46
CA ALA A 608 1.78 4.52 -33.42
C ALA A 608 2.18 3.05 -33.54
N GLN A 609 1.55 2.21 -32.73
CA GLN A 609 1.79 0.76 -32.67
C GLN A 609 0.54 0.03 -32.17
N ARG A 610 0.63 -1.30 -32.17
CA ARG A 610 -0.39 -2.17 -31.57
C ARG A 610 -0.17 -2.22 -30.05
N TYR A 611 -1.24 -2.01 -29.29
CA TYR A 611 -1.27 -2.18 -27.84
C TYR A 611 -2.11 -3.42 -27.48
N PRO A 612 -1.88 -4.08 -26.33
CA PRO A 612 -2.70 -5.21 -25.89
C PRO A 612 -4.11 -4.77 -25.50
N TRP A 613 -4.97 -5.70 -25.08
CA TRP A 613 -6.22 -5.32 -24.40
C TRP A 613 -5.87 -4.57 -23.13
N MET A 614 -6.53 -3.45 -22.85
CA MET A 614 -6.20 -2.63 -21.69
C MET A 614 -7.43 -2.24 -20.88
N LEU A 615 -7.34 -2.45 -19.57
CA LEU A 615 -8.24 -1.86 -18.59
C LEU A 615 -7.44 -0.89 -17.72
N VAL A 616 -7.79 0.38 -17.79
CA VAL A 616 -7.26 1.43 -16.93
C VAL A 616 -8.32 1.77 -15.91
N THR A 617 -7.96 1.80 -14.62
CA THR A 617 -8.87 2.28 -13.57
C THR A 617 -8.33 3.51 -12.87
N THR A 618 -9.21 4.37 -12.37
CA THR A 618 -8.81 5.45 -11.47
C THR A 618 -9.97 5.85 -10.54
N SER A 619 -9.72 6.80 -9.65
CA SER A 619 -10.76 7.43 -8.85
C SER A 619 -10.66 8.95 -8.92
N LEU A 620 -11.81 9.63 -8.93
CA LEU A 620 -11.88 11.08 -9.08
C LEU A 620 -11.20 11.84 -7.92
N ASN A 621 -11.21 11.27 -6.71
CA ASN A 621 -10.62 11.86 -5.50
C ASN A 621 -9.30 11.18 -5.12
N ASP A 622 -8.57 10.58 -6.06
CA ASP A 622 -7.25 10.04 -5.77
C ASP A 622 -6.24 11.17 -5.48
N SER A 623 -5.66 11.14 -4.28
CA SER A 623 -4.65 12.10 -3.80
C SER A 623 -3.21 11.62 -3.95
N GLN A 624 -2.97 10.41 -4.47
CA GLN A 624 -1.62 9.90 -4.72
C GLN A 624 -1.28 9.93 -6.22
N VAL A 625 -2.22 9.54 -7.08
CA VAL A 625 -2.09 9.64 -8.53
C VAL A 625 -3.29 10.41 -9.05
N GLY A 626 -3.06 11.59 -9.64
CA GLY A 626 -4.17 12.42 -10.08
C GLY A 626 -4.99 11.72 -11.17
N PHE A 627 -6.33 11.72 -11.07
CA PHE A 627 -7.22 11.08 -12.06
C PHE A 627 -6.95 11.52 -13.52
N HIS A 628 -6.39 12.71 -13.68
CA HIS A 628 -6.06 13.31 -14.97
C HIS A 628 -4.90 12.60 -15.66
N GLU A 629 -3.99 11.94 -14.93
CA GLU A 629 -2.89 11.19 -15.53
C GLU A 629 -3.40 10.03 -16.39
N PRO A 630 -4.17 9.05 -15.86
CA PRO A 630 -4.75 8.01 -16.69
C PRO A 630 -5.75 8.55 -17.71
N ALA A 631 -6.49 9.63 -17.42
CA ALA A 631 -7.41 10.22 -18.39
C ALA A 631 -6.69 10.75 -19.64
N LYS A 632 -5.60 11.51 -19.46
CA LYS A 632 -4.72 11.97 -20.54
C LYS A 632 -4.09 10.80 -21.29
N TRP A 633 -3.60 9.80 -20.56
CA TRP A 633 -2.95 8.64 -21.16
C TRP A 633 -3.89 7.82 -22.04
N VAL A 634 -5.11 7.54 -21.58
CA VAL A 634 -6.14 6.85 -22.39
C VAL A 634 -6.51 7.68 -23.62
N ALA A 635 -6.69 9.00 -23.48
CA ALA A 635 -6.99 9.88 -24.60
C ALA A 635 -5.89 9.82 -25.68
N ARG A 636 -4.62 9.87 -25.28
CA ARG A 636 -3.47 9.77 -26.19
C ARG A 636 -3.34 8.38 -26.81
N LEU A 637 -3.50 7.31 -26.03
CA LEU A 637 -3.49 5.94 -26.55
C LEU A 637 -4.54 5.76 -27.64
N ARG A 638 -5.78 6.21 -27.43
CA ARG A 638 -6.86 6.10 -28.43
C ARG A 638 -6.59 6.89 -29.70
N ALA A 639 -5.94 8.05 -29.58
CA ALA A 639 -5.59 8.87 -30.73
C ALA A 639 -4.42 8.31 -31.55
N THR A 640 -3.62 7.39 -31.00
CA THR A 640 -2.33 6.98 -31.58
C THR A 640 -2.23 5.49 -31.90
N LYS A 641 -2.88 4.60 -31.15
CA LYS A 641 -2.82 3.14 -31.36
C LYS A 641 -3.31 2.73 -32.75
N THR A 642 -2.72 1.68 -33.33
CA THR A 642 -3.01 1.21 -34.69
C THR A 642 -3.82 -0.08 -34.76
N ASP A 643 -4.04 -0.74 -33.63
CA ASP A 643 -4.88 -1.93 -33.51
C ASP A 643 -6.33 -1.58 -33.10
N ALA A 644 -7.22 -2.58 -33.12
CA ALA A 644 -8.61 -2.47 -32.68
C ALA A 644 -8.89 -3.15 -31.31
N ASN A 645 -7.85 -3.48 -30.53
CA ASN A 645 -8.03 -4.09 -29.23
C ASN A 645 -8.76 -3.12 -28.26
N PRO A 646 -9.59 -3.67 -27.35
CA PRO A 646 -10.27 -2.89 -26.32
C PRO A 646 -9.32 -2.08 -25.44
N LEU A 647 -9.67 -0.80 -25.24
CA LEU A 647 -9.05 0.11 -24.29
C LEU A 647 -10.15 0.76 -23.44
N LEU A 648 -10.36 0.19 -22.26
CA LEU A 648 -11.41 0.59 -21.33
C LEU A 648 -10.83 1.48 -20.23
N PHE A 649 -11.58 2.52 -19.85
CA PHE A 649 -11.25 3.40 -18.74
C PHE A 649 -12.42 3.43 -17.76
N LYS A 650 -12.21 2.89 -16.55
CA LYS A 650 -13.22 2.83 -15.50
C LYS A 650 -12.85 3.78 -14.36
N ILE A 651 -13.75 4.71 -14.05
CA ILE A 651 -13.51 5.75 -13.04
C ILE A 651 -14.47 5.55 -11.88
N ASN A 652 -13.93 5.40 -10.67
CA ASN A 652 -14.73 5.53 -9.46
C ASN A 652 -14.94 7.01 -9.15
N MET A 653 -16.18 7.50 -9.34
CA MET A 653 -16.52 8.91 -9.18
C MET A 653 -16.60 9.37 -7.71
N ALA A 654 -16.61 8.43 -6.75
CA ALA A 654 -16.69 8.72 -5.32
C ALA A 654 -15.42 8.37 -4.54
N GLY A 655 -14.68 7.36 -5.00
CA GLY A 655 -13.51 6.79 -4.32
C GLY A 655 -12.26 7.66 -4.38
N GLY A 656 -11.25 7.17 -3.67
CA GLY A 656 -9.88 7.72 -3.64
C GLY A 656 -8.89 6.71 -4.20
N HIS A 657 -7.63 6.77 -3.77
CA HIS A 657 -6.59 5.87 -4.28
C HIS A 657 -6.90 4.37 -4.12
N GLY A 658 -7.58 4.00 -3.03
CA GLY A 658 -8.01 2.62 -2.78
C GLY A 658 -9.31 2.20 -3.51
N GLY A 659 -9.90 3.09 -4.32
CA GLY A 659 -11.23 2.88 -4.91
C GLY A 659 -12.35 3.09 -3.90
N SER A 660 -13.33 2.21 -3.93
CA SER A 660 -14.45 2.18 -2.97
C SER A 660 -13.98 1.85 -1.55
N SER A 661 -14.65 2.38 -0.53
CA SER A 661 -14.30 2.11 0.89
C SER A 661 -15.07 0.95 1.52
N GLY A 662 -16.25 0.60 1.00
CA GLY A 662 -17.06 -0.51 1.50
C GLY A 662 -16.61 -1.86 0.95
N ARG A 663 -16.54 -2.90 1.80
CA ARG A 663 -15.99 -4.21 1.41
C ARG A 663 -16.70 -4.86 0.21
N TYR A 664 -18.02 -4.70 0.09
CA TYR A 664 -18.77 -5.29 -1.02
C TYR A 664 -18.49 -4.63 -2.36
N ASP A 665 -18.30 -3.31 -2.36
CA ASP A 665 -18.00 -2.58 -3.59
C ASP A 665 -16.57 -2.85 -4.06
N VAL A 666 -15.62 -2.99 -3.13
CA VAL A 666 -14.27 -3.48 -3.42
C VAL A 666 -14.31 -4.86 -4.10
N MET A 667 -15.16 -5.78 -3.61
CA MET A 667 -15.33 -7.10 -4.24
C MET A 667 -15.94 -7.00 -5.63
N ARG A 668 -16.89 -6.06 -5.87
CA ARG A 668 -17.45 -5.82 -7.21
C ARG A 668 -16.43 -5.24 -8.19
N GLU A 669 -15.61 -4.29 -7.74
CA GLU A 669 -14.51 -3.76 -8.54
C GLU A 669 -13.50 -4.88 -8.89
N GLN A 670 -13.18 -5.76 -7.94
CA GLN A 670 -12.32 -6.92 -8.20
C GLN A 670 -12.95 -7.90 -9.20
N ALA A 671 -14.24 -8.17 -9.07
CA ALA A 671 -14.98 -9.02 -10.01
C ALA A 671 -15.01 -8.41 -11.42
N PHE A 672 -15.12 -7.08 -11.54
CA PHE A 672 -15.03 -6.39 -12.82
C PHE A 672 -13.65 -6.56 -13.47
N ARG A 673 -12.57 -6.37 -12.71
CA ARG A 673 -11.19 -6.60 -13.21
C ARG A 673 -11.02 -8.05 -13.69
N TYR A 674 -11.45 -9.03 -12.89
CA TYR A 674 -11.33 -10.44 -13.28
C TYR A 674 -12.21 -10.83 -14.46
N ALA A 675 -13.41 -10.27 -14.59
CA ALA A 675 -14.25 -10.47 -15.76
C ALA A 675 -13.54 -9.99 -17.04
N PHE A 676 -12.90 -8.80 -17.00
CA PHE A 676 -12.08 -8.30 -18.10
C PHE A 676 -10.90 -9.24 -18.42
N MET A 677 -10.19 -9.73 -17.40
CA MET A 677 -9.05 -10.64 -17.60
C MET A 677 -9.49 -11.97 -18.24
N LEU A 678 -10.62 -12.54 -17.79
CA LEU A 678 -11.21 -13.75 -18.38
C LEU A 678 -11.65 -13.51 -19.82
N ASP A 679 -12.33 -12.40 -20.10
CA ASP A 679 -12.80 -12.05 -21.44
C ASP A 679 -11.63 -11.89 -22.42
N ALA A 680 -10.56 -11.22 -21.99
CA ALA A 680 -9.38 -11.01 -22.81
C ALA A 680 -8.74 -12.33 -23.29
N VAL A 681 -8.78 -13.39 -22.47
CA VAL A 681 -8.25 -14.72 -22.83
C VAL A 681 -9.32 -15.68 -23.37
N GLY A 682 -10.52 -15.17 -23.70
CA GLY A 682 -11.61 -15.94 -24.30
C GLY A 682 -12.35 -16.87 -23.33
N MET A 683 -12.36 -16.53 -22.03
CA MET A 683 -12.91 -17.35 -20.95
C MET A 683 -14.09 -16.70 -20.20
N ALA A 684 -14.70 -15.65 -20.75
CA ALA A 684 -15.86 -15.00 -20.13
C ALA A 684 -17.07 -15.93 -19.95
N GLY A 685 -17.21 -16.98 -20.77
CA GLY A 685 -18.26 -18.00 -20.64
C GLY A 685 -17.87 -19.23 -19.82
N SER A 686 -16.62 -19.33 -19.36
CA SER A 686 -16.12 -20.53 -18.70
C SER A 686 -16.62 -20.61 -17.25
N PRO A 687 -17.30 -21.70 -16.86
CA PRO A 687 -17.64 -21.91 -15.46
C PRO A 687 -16.34 -22.06 -14.63
N ALA A 688 -16.40 -21.78 -13.34
CA ALA A 688 -15.38 -22.30 -12.43
C ALA A 688 -15.35 -23.82 -12.58
N SER A 689 -14.16 -24.44 -12.63
CA SER A 689 -14.07 -25.89 -12.75
C SER A 689 -14.92 -26.53 -11.65
N ALA A 690 -15.91 -27.33 -12.02
CA ALA A 690 -16.76 -28.02 -11.07
C ALA A 690 -15.87 -28.75 -10.06
N VAL A 691 -16.22 -28.65 -8.78
CA VAL A 691 -15.59 -29.44 -7.73
C VAL A 691 -16.02 -30.89 -7.97
N PRO A 692 -15.13 -31.83 -8.33
CA PRO A 692 -15.45 -33.23 -8.20
C PRO A 692 -15.57 -33.61 -6.72
#